data_AF-A0A1I7MXG6-F1
#
_entry.id   AF-A0A1I7MXG6-F1
#
_cell.length_a   1.000
_cell.length_b   1.000
_cell.length_c   1.000
_cell.angle_alpha   90.00
_cell.angle_beta   90.00
_cell.angle_gamma   90.00
#
_symmetry.space_group_name_H-M   'P 1'
#
loop_
_entity.id
_entity.type
_entity.pdbx_description
1 polymer ?
#
loop_
_entity_poly.entity_id
_entity_poly.type
_entity_poly.pdbx_seq_one_letter_code
_entity_poly.pdbx_strand_id
1 'polypeptide(L)'
;MNGNFRNFAIWLVILFMLMGLFQVFQSSTRTMSVGEKSYSQFVSDMEAGRISSVTITNDVVNGVLNDGSRFETIVPAGADVISRLEAENVSITARAPESSPFWSILLSSWLPFIVIIGVWFFFIRQMQGGGRGGAMGFGKSRAKLLTETQGKVTFEDVAGVDEAKQDLEEIVEFLRDPGKFQRLGGRIPRGVLLVGPPGTGKTLLARSVAGEANVPFFTISGSDFVEMFVGVGASRVRDMFEQAKKNAPCIIFIDEIDAVGRQRGAGLGGGNDEREQTLNQLLVEMDGFEANEGIILIAATNRPDVLDPALLRPGRFDRQVVVPNPDVSGREKVLKVHVRKVPLAPDVDLKVLARGTPGFSGADLMNLVNEAALMAARKNKRFVTHQEFEDAKDKIMMGAERRTMAMTDDEKKLTAYHEAGHAIIALKVAGIDPIHKATIIPRGRALGMVMTLPENDTYSFSREKALARLTMLFGGREAEIIKFGPAKVTSGASGDIQMATSLARSMVMEWGMSEKLGRVRYKSNDQEVFLGHSVTQSQHMSDDTARLIDQEVRKLIEDGEASARDILTTYNDQWEAIAQALLEYETLTGDELRALMDGKQPMRPDDSGPTTPKATGVPTAGRAGKKRPDAPPEPGMEPQPES
;
A
#
# COMPACT_ATOMS: atom_id res chain seq x y z
N MET A 1 -36.48 -28.27 9.65
CA MET A 1 -36.15 -28.52 11.08
C MET A 1 -35.96 -27.17 11.76
N ASN A 2 -36.70 -26.89 12.83
CA ASN A 2 -36.67 -25.60 13.54
C ASN A 2 -35.23 -25.19 13.88
N GLY A 3 -34.82 -23.97 13.51
CA GLY A 3 -33.47 -23.46 13.77
C GLY A 3 -33.07 -23.52 15.26
N ASN A 4 -34.07 -23.47 16.14
CA ASN A 4 -33.89 -23.62 17.59
C ASN A 4 -33.44 -25.04 17.97
N PHE A 5 -33.90 -26.07 17.27
CA PHE A 5 -33.48 -27.47 17.53
C PHE A 5 -32.04 -27.72 17.07
N ARG A 6 -31.61 -27.13 15.95
CA ARG A 6 -30.23 -27.24 15.47
C ARG A 6 -29.24 -26.54 16.40
N ASN A 7 -29.59 -25.34 16.88
CA ASN A 7 -28.77 -24.62 17.85
C ASN A 7 -28.70 -25.39 19.19
N PHE A 8 -29.83 -25.93 19.65
CA PHE A 8 -29.89 -26.76 20.86
C PHE A 8 -29.04 -28.04 20.73
N ALA A 9 -29.07 -28.70 19.57
CA ALA A 9 -28.27 -29.90 19.30
C ALA A 9 -26.76 -29.62 19.32
N ILE A 10 -26.32 -28.50 18.74
CA ILE A 10 -24.90 -28.09 18.77
C ILE A 10 -24.43 -27.84 20.21
N TRP A 11 -25.26 -27.20 21.03
CA TRP A 11 -24.93 -26.98 22.45
C TRP A 11 -24.87 -28.28 23.26
N LEU A 12 -25.74 -29.25 22.96
CA LEU A 12 -25.68 -30.59 23.55
C LEU A 12 -24.37 -31.29 23.21
N VAL A 13 -23.90 -31.19 21.96
CA VAL A 13 -22.62 -31.79 21.54
C VAL A 13 -21.44 -31.14 22.25
N ILE A 14 -21.42 -29.81 22.36
CA ILE A 14 -20.36 -29.07 23.07
C ILE A 14 -20.35 -29.45 24.56
N LEU A 15 -21.53 -29.58 25.18
CA LEU A 15 -21.66 -30.03 26.57
C LEU A 15 -21.07 -31.43 26.77
N PHE A 16 -21.43 -32.39 25.92
CA PHE A 16 -20.89 -33.75 25.97
C PHE A 16 -19.38 -33.79 25.71
N MET A 17 -18.87 -32.96 24.81
CA MET A 17 -17.43 -32.86 24.52
C MET A 17 -16.66 -32.31 25.72
N LEU A 18 -17.16 -31.25 26.37
CA LEU A 18 -16.56 -30.69 27.59
C LEU A 18 -16.62 -31.69 28.76
N MET A 19 -17.71 -32.44 28.89
CA MET A 19 -17.85 -33.49 29.90
C MET A 19 -16.87 -34.64 29.67
N GLY A 20 -16.63 -35.02 28.41
CA GLY A 20 -15.60 -35.99 28.04
C GLY A 20 -14.18 -35.50 28.34
N LEU A 21 -13.87 -34.24 28.00
CA LEU A 21 -12.58 -33.60 28.34
C LEU A 21 -12.34 -33.53 29.85
N PHE A 22 -13.38 -33.25 30.63
CA PHE A 22 -13.33 -33.23 32.08
C PHE A 22 -13.05 -34.62 32.68
N GLN A 23 -13.64 -35.68 32.12
CA GLN A 23 -13.39 -37.06 32.55
C GLN A 23 -11.93 -37.48 32.31
N VAL A 24 -11.35 -37.04 31.19
CA VAL A 24 -9.92 -37.24 30.92
C VAL A 24 -9.05 -36.50 31.94
N PHE A 25 -9.39 -35.26 32.30
CA PHE A 25 -8.64 -34.48 33.30
C PHE A 25 -8.72 -35.05 34.72
N GLN A 26 -9.86 -35.61 35.15
CA GLN A 26 -9.95 -36.29 36.45
C GLN A 26 -9.11 -37.57 36.51
N SER A 27 -8.99 -38.28 35.38
CA SER A 27 -8.19 -39.51 35.31
C SER A 27 -6.67 -39.28 35.38
N SER A 28 -6.21 -38.03 35.28
CA SER A 28 -4.78 -37.67 35.36
C SER A 28 -4.21 -37.55 36.77
N THR A 29 -5.02 -37.65 37.83
CA THR A 29 -4.52 -37.79 39.21
C THR A 29 -4.11 -39.25 39.48
N ARG A 30 -3.02 -39.70 38.86
CA ARG A 30 -2.36 -40.97 39.22
C ARG A 30 -1.71 -40.81 40.61
N THR A 31 -2.33 -41.41 41.61
CA THR A 31 -1.74 -41.66 42.93
C THR A 31 -0.42 -42.43 42.72
N MET A 32 0.71 -41.90 43.19
CA MET A 32 1.95 -42.68 43.26
C MET A 32 1.68 -43.92 44.12
N SER A 33 1.87 -45.12 43.57
CA SER A 33 1.59 -46.38 44.26
C SER A 33 2.50 -46.52 45.49
N VAL A 34 1.96 -46.31 46.68
CA VAL A 34 2.58 -46.76 47.93
C VAL A 34 2.36 -48.27 47.99
N GLY A 35 3.44 -49.04 48.13
CA GLY A 35 3.34 -50.50 48.19
C GLY A 35 2.81 -50.94 49.55
N GLU A 36 1.68 -51.64 49.60
CA GLU A 36 1.15 -52.23 50.83
C GLU A 36 2.03 -53.42 51.24
N LYS A 37 2.62 -53.37 52.44
CA LYS A 37 3.41 -54.47 53.02
C LYS A 37 2.68 -55.06 54.21
N SER A 38 2.75 -56.39 54.35
CA SER A 38 2.23 -57.03 55.57
C SER A 38 3.08 -56.67 56.78
N TYR A 39 2.48 -56.69 57.97
CA TYR A 39 3.19 -56.40 59.21
C TYR A 39 4.40 -57.33 59.43
N SER A 40 4.29 -58.61 59.07
CA SER A 40 5.40 -59.57 59.18
C SER A 40 6.56 -59.25 58.24
N GLN A 41 6.29 -58.78 57.02
CA GLN A 41 7.32 -58.33 56.09
C GLN A 41 8.01 -57.07 56.58
N PHE A 42 7.24 -56.14 57.15
CA PHE A 42 7.79 -54.94 57.77
C PHE A 42 8.75 -55.28 58.92
N VAL A 43 8.37 -56.18 59.82
CA VAL A 43 9.27 -56.62 60.92
C VAL A 43 10.53 -57.29 60.38
N SER A 44 10.41 -58.14 59.35
CA SER A 44 11.58 -58.79 58.73
C SER A 44 12.53 -57.80 58.05
N ASP A 45 11.99 -56.78 57.38
CA ASP A 45 12.81 -55.74 56.75
C ASP A 45 13.44 -54.79 57.77
N MET A 46 12.80 -54.60 58.92
CA MET A 46 13.32 -53.85 60.06
C MET A 46 14.51 -54.55 60.70
N GLU A 47 14.37 -55.84 61.05
CA GLU A 47 15.46 -56.65 61.63
C GLU A 47 16.63 -56.84 60.65
N ALA A 48 16.37 -56.75 59.34
CA ALA A 48 17.40 -56.78 58.30
C ALA A 48 18.07 -55.40 58.06
N GLY A 49 17.72 -54.36 58.84
CA GLY A 49 18.31 -53.02 58.73
C GLY A 49 17.98 -52.27 57.43
N ARG A 50 16.91 -52.66 56.72
CA ARG A 50 16.55 -52.11 55.40
C ARG A 50 15.67 -50.86 55.45
N ILE A 51 15.23 -50.46 56.63
CA ILE A 51 14.31 -49.34 56.84
C ILE A 51 15.09 -48.10 57.28
N SER A 52 14.90 -46.98 56.57
CA SER A 52 15.59 -45.70 56.85
C SER A 52 14.82 -44.83 57.83
N SER A 53 13.50 -44.71 57.63
CA SER A 53 12.63 -43.85 58.40
C SER A 53 11.22 -44.37 58.40
N VAL A 54 10.51 -44.12 59.49
CA VAL A 54 9.14 -44.56 59.69
C VAL A 54 8.32 -43.40 60.25
N THR A 55 7.17 -43.15 59.62
CA THR A 55 6.16 -42.21 60.11
C THR A 55 4.95 -42.99 60.59
N ILE A 56 4.62 -42.85 61.88
CA ILE A 56 3.48 -43.52 62.50
C ILE A 56 2.33 -42.52 62.63
N THR A 57 1.16 -42.87 62.08
CA THR A 57 -0.09 -42.09 62.19
C THR A 57 -1.21 -43.04 62.63
N ASN A 58 -1.61 -42.95 63.90
CA ASN A 58 -2.48 -43.95 64.55
C ASN A 58 -1.91 -45.37 64.39
N ASP A 59 -2.67 -46.32 63.84
CA ASP A 59 -2.26 -47.72 63.65
C ASP A 59 -1.56 -47.98 62.30
N VAL A 60 -1.38 -46.92 61.49
CA VAL A 60 -0.79 -47.00 60.16
C VAL A 60 0.65 -46.49 60.19
N VAL A 61 1.53 -47.30 59.62
CA VAL A 61 2.96 -47.06 59.56
C VAL A 61 3.37 -46.88 58.11
N ASN A 62 3.82 -45.67 57.80
CA ASN A 62 4.37 -45.31 56.49
C ASN A 62 5.89 -45.23 56.59
N GLY A 63 6.59 -46.13 55.93
CA GLY A 63 8.05 -46.21 55.99
C GLY A 63 8.73 -45.98 54.65
N VAL A 64 10.01 -45.61 54.72
CA VAL A 64 10.90 -45.49 53.56
C VAL A 64 12.05 -46.49 53.74
N LEU A 65 12.25 -47.38 52.77
CA LEU A 65 13.41 -48.26 52.74
C LEU A 65 14.67 -47.51 52.32
N ASN A 66 15.84 -48.08 52.56
CA ASN A 66 17.12 -47.47 52.18
C ASN A 66 17.27 -47.26 50.66
N ASP A 67 16.48 -47.97 49.83
CA ASP A 67 16.43 -47.79 48.37
C ASP A 67 15.53 -46.62 47.92
N GLY A 68 14.90 -45.92 48.87
CA GLY A 68 13.98 -44.80 48.62
C GLY A 68 12.54 -45.21 48.33
N SER A 69 12.22 -46.50 48.29
CA SER A 69 10.85 -46.98 48.11
C SER A 69 10.00 -46.74 49.36
N ARG A 70 8.72 -46.38 49.16
CA ARG A 70 7.76 -46.12 50.24
C ARG A 70 6.81 -47.29 50.40
N PHE A 71 6.56 -47.67 51.63
CA PHE A 71 5.59 -48.70 51.97
C PHE A 71 4.64 -48.23 53.06
N GLU A 72 3.46 -48.85 53.08
CA GLU A 72 2.45 -48.67 54.11
C GLU A 72 2.14 -50.03 54.74
N THR A 73 2.07 -50.07 56.06
CA THR A 73 1.66 -51.26 56.80
C THR A 73 0.80 -50.88 58.00
N ILE A 74 -0.06 -51.79 58.43
CA ILE A 74 -0.94 -51.59 59.59
C ILE A 74 -0.38 -52.42 60.74
N VAL A 75 -0.18 -51.79 61.89
CA VAL A 75 0.33 -52.45 63.10
C VAL A 75 -0.84 -53.06 63.87
N PRO A 76 -0.84 -54.38 64.13
CA PRO A 76 -1.85 -55.00 64.99
C PRO A 76 -1.80 -54.45 66.41
N ALA A 77 -2.96 -54.21 67.01
CA ALA A 77 -3.06 -53.69 68.38
C ALA A 77 -2.36 -54.61 69.40
N GLY A 78 -1.48 -54.04 70.23
CA GLY A 78 -0.74 -54.75 71.27
C GLY A 78 0.69 -55.20 70.89
N ALA A 79 1.14 -54.94 69.65
CA ALA A 79 2.52 -55.20 69.24
C ALA A 79 3.47 -54.06 69.63
N ASP A 80 4.60 -54.40 70.26
CA ASP A 80 5.64 -53.43 70.65
C ASP A 80 6.60 -53.14 69.49
N VAL A 81 6.21 -52.19 68.63
CA VAL A 81 6.95 -51.81 67.42
C VAL A 81 7.96 -50.70 67.68
N ILE A 82 7.65 -49.78 68.61
CA ILE A 82 8.48 -48.60 68.87
C ILE A 82 9.82 -49.02 69.48
N SER A 83 9.80 -49.89 70.49
CA SER A 83 11.02 -50.38 71.15
C SER A 83 11.93 -51.16 70.18
N ARG A 84 11.36 -51.84 69.18
CA ARG A 84 12.12 -52.58 68.16
C ARG A 84 12.75 -51.65 67.12
N LEU A 85 12.07 -50.57 66.74
CA LEU A 85 12.60 -49.57 65.82
C LEU A 85 13.73 -48.74 66.47
N GLU A 86 13.65 -48.49 67.78
CA GLU A 86 14.73 -47.83 68.53
C GLU A 86 15.99 -48.70 68.63
N ALA A 87 15.85 -50.02 68.80
CA ALA A 87 16.98 -50.95 68.87
C ALA A 87 17.84 -50.96 67.59
N GLU A 88 17.22 -50.75 66.43
CA GLU A 88 17.87 -50.75 65.11
C GLU A 88 18.22 -49.33 64.60
N ASN A 89 18.16 -48.30 65.46
CA ASN A 89 18.46 -46.89 65.14
C ASN A 89 17.64 -46.29 63.97
N VAL A 90 16.39 -46.71 63.78
CA VAL A 90 15.52 -46.17 62.72
C VAL A 90 14.91 -44.84 63.15
N SER A 91 14.86 -43.85 62.25
CA SER A 91 14.26 -42.54 62.57
C SER A 91 12.72 -42.61 62.61
N ILE A 92 12.12 -42.37 63.79
CA ILE A 92 10.67 -42.44 64.01
C ILE A 92 10.08 -41.02 64.07
N THR A 93 9.08 -40.74 63.23
CA THR A 93 8.30 -39.49 63.27
C THR A 93 6.83 -39.79 63.54
N ALA A 94 6.24 -39.23 64.60
CA ALA A 94 4.79 -39.33 64.82
C ALA A 94 4.06 -38.11 64.22
N ARG A 95 2.96 -38.33 63.50
CA ARG A 95 2.09 -37.25 62.99
C ARG A 95 0.65 -37.45 63.47
N ALA A 96 -0.03 -36.35 63.80
CA ALA A 96 -1.46 -36.36 64.09
C ALA A 96 -2.27 -36.44 62.78
N PRO A 97 -3.44 -37.11 62.76
CA PRO A 97 -4.28 -37.17 61.56
C PRO A 97 -4.76 -35.77 61.16
N GLU A 98 -4.48 -35.36 59.92
CA GLU A 98 -5.00 -34.10 59.37
C GLU A 98 -6.51 -34.22 59.16
N SER A 99 -7.27 -33.33 59.78
CA SER A 99 -8.70 -33.17 59.49
C SER A 99 -8.84 -32.42 58.17
N SER A 100 -9.08 -33.16 57.08
CA SER A 100 -9.39 -32.57 55.77
C SER A 100 -10.57 -31.60 55.90
N PRO A 101 -10.39 -30.27 55.70
CA PRO A 101 -11.48 -29.32 55.86
C PRO A 101 -12.51 -29.57 54.76
N PHE A 102 -13.76 -29.88 55.13
CA PHE A 102 -14.88 -30.13 54.20
C PHE A 102 -14.96 -29.11 53.05
N TRP A 103 -14.57 -27.85 53.30
CA TRP A 103 -14.51 -26.78 52.32
C TRP A 103 -13.52 -26.99 51.17
N SER A 104 -12.38 -27.67 51.36
CA SER A 104 -11.41 -27.91 50.27
C SER A 104 -11.92 -28.92 49.25
N ILE A 105 -12.68 -29.93 49.70
CA ILE A 105 -13.34 -30.93 48.84
C ILE A 105 -14.51 -30.29 48.08
N LEU A 106 -15.30 -29.44 48.77
CA LEU A 106 -16.46 -28.80 48.16
C LEU A 106 -16.03 -27.79 47.08
N LEU A 107 -14.99 -26.98 47.36
CA LEU A 107 -14.45 -26.02 46.39
C LEU A 107 -13.79 -26.73 45.20
N SER A 108 -12.94 -27.73 45.42
CA SER A 108 -12.24 -28.41 44.32
C SER A 108 -13.18 -29.22 43.39
N SER A 109 -14.23 -29.84 43.93
CA SER A 109 -15.20 -30.59 43.13
C SER A 109 -16.23 -29.70 42.42
N TRP A 110 -16.61 -28.54 42.99
CA TRP A 110 -17.69 -27.70 42.43
C TRP A 110 -17.18 -26.52 41.61
N LEU A 111 -15.96 -26.03 41.83
CA LEU A 111 -15.35 -24.96 41.04
C LEU A 111 -15.39 -25.22 39.53
N PRO A 112 -15.11 -26.43 39.01
CA PRO A 112 -15.19 -26.70 37.58
C PRO A 112 -16.60 -26.52 37.01
N PHE A 113 -17.61 -26.99 37.75
CA PHE A 113 -19.02 -26.83 37.35
C PHE A 113 -19.46 -25.36 37.39
N ILE A 114 -19.04 -24.61 38.41
CA ILE A 114 -19.34 -23.18 38.53
C ILE A 114 -18.68 -22.38 37.40
N VAL A 115 -17.44 -22.70 37.03
CA VAL A 115 -16.74 -22.05 35.90
C VAL A 115 -17.44 -22.37 34.58
N ILE A 116 -17.82 -23.62 34.34
CA ILE A 116 -18.55 -24.02 33.12
C ILE A 116 -19.91 -23.29 33.04
N ILE A 117 -20.66 -23.22 34.14
CA ILE A 117 -21.95 -22.50 34.19
C ILE A 117 -21.74 -21.00 34.00
N GLY A 118 -20.70 -20.42 34.59
CA GLY A 118 -20.35 -19.00 34.42
C GLY A 118 -19.98 -18.64 32.98
N VAL A 119 -19.16 -19.48 32.33
CA VAL A 119 -18.81 -19.34 30.91
C VAL A 119 -20.06 -19.54 30.02
N TRP A 120 -20.91 -20.51 30.34
CA TRP A 120 -22.18 -20.74 29.64
C TRP A 120 -23.10 -19.52 29.70
N PHE A 121 -23.24 -18.91 30.88
CA PHE A 121 -24.05 -17.71 31.07
C PHE A 121 -23.42 -16.47 30.39
N PHE A 122 -22.09 -16.35 30.42
CA PHE A 122 -21.35 -15.30 29.73
C PHE A 122 -21.55 -15.35 28.20
N PHE A 123 -21.48 -16.53 27.58
CA PHE A 123 -21.68 -16.70 26.14
C PHE A 123 -23.13 -16.47 25.71
N ILE A 124 -24.12 -16.92 26.51
CA ILE A 124 -25.54 -16.63 26.22
C ILE A 124 -25.81 -15.13 26.28
N ARG A 125 -25.24 -14.44 27.28
CA ARG A 125 -25.36 -12.99 27.42
C ARG A 125 -24.66 -12.23 26.28
N GLN A 126 -23.54 -12.75 25.76
CA GLN A 126 -22.85 -12.17 24.60
C GLN A 126 -23.61 -12.42 23.28
N MET A 127 -24.30 -13.55 23.13
CA MET A 127 -25.10 -13.87 21.93
C MET A 127 -26.48 -13.19 21.91
N GLN A 128 -27.10 -12.91 23.05
CA GLN A 128 -28.39 -12.19 23.11
C GLN A 128 -28.23 -10.66 23.19
N GLY A 129 -27.07 -10.15 23.64
CA GLY A 129 -26.84 -8.72 23.88
C GLY A 129 -26.18 -7.92 22.75
N GLY A 130 -25.94 -8.51 21.57
CA GLY A 130 -25.15 -7.87 20.51
C GLY A 130 -25.84 -7.91 19.15
N GLY A 131 -26.64 -6.88 18.85
CA GLY A 131 -27.18 -6.61 17.52
C GLY A 131 -26.07 -6.17 16.53
N ARG A 132 -25.15 -7.08 16.19
CA ARG A 132 -24.24 -7.06 15.03
C ARG A 132 -23.30 -8.26 15.13
N GLY A 133 -23.62 -9.36 14.45
CA GLY A 133 -22.61 -10.38 14.10
C GLY A 133 -22.66 -11.74 14.81
N GLY A 134 -23.83 -12.35 15.02
CA GLY A 134 -23.91 -13.80 15.23
C GLY A 134 -23.60 -14.59 13.94
N ALA A 135 -23.42 -15.91 14.04
CA ALA A 135 -23.10 -16.84 12.93
C ALA A 135 -23.99 -16.74 11.66
N MET A 136 -25.10 -16.00 11.72
CA MET A 136 -25.98 -15.62 10.60
C MET A 136 -25.43 -14.45 9.74
N GLY A 137 -24.37 -13.77 10.17
CA GLY A 137 -23.79 -12.60 9.49
C GLY A 137 -22.68 -12.92 8.49
N PHE A 138 -22.27 -14.17 8.36
CA PHE A 138 -21.14 -14.57 7.50
C PHE A 138 -21.40 -14.38 6.00
N GLY A 139 -22.66 -14.37 5.57
CA GLY A 139 -23.05 -14.21 4.16
C GLY A 139 -23.54 -12.82 3.74
N LYS A 140 -23.61 -11.85 4.66
CA LYS A 140 -24.06 -10.49 4.35
C LYS A 140 -22.93 -9.69 3.69
N SER A 141 -23.28 -8.92 2.66
CA SER A 141 -22.38 -7.99 2.00
C SER A 141 -21.89 -6.93 2.98
N ARG A 142 -20.58 -6.64 2.93
CA ARG A 142 -19.96 -5.54 3.68
C ARG A 142 -20.03 -4.21 2.93
N ALA A 143 -20.76 -4.15 1.81
CA ALA A 143 -20.89 -2.94 1.00
C ALA A 143 -21.34 -1.77 1.88
N LYS A 144 -20.56 -0.68 1.86
CA LYS A 144 -20.90 0.54 2.59
C LYS A 144 -21.88 1.32 1.72
N LEU A 145 -23.12 1.45 2.19
CA LEU A 145 -24.09 2.36 1.59
C LEU A 145 -23.67 3.79 1.97
N LEU A 146 -23.14 4.53 1.00
CA LEU A 146 -22.92 5.97 1.15
C LEU A 146 -24.24 6.66 0.83
N THR A 147 -24.97 7.03 1.88
CA THR A 147 -26.18 7.87 1.76
C THR A 147 -25.76 9.33 1.57
N GLU A 148 -26.62 10.12 0.93
CA GLU A 148 -26.38 11.47 0.38
C GLU A 148 -25.68 12.51 1.28
N THR A 149 -25.49 12.24 2.57
CA THR A 149 -25.01 13.21 3.57
C THR A 149 -23.51 13.21 3.86
N GLN A 150 -22.71 12.27 3.34
CA GLN A 150 -21.25 12.27 3.52
C GLN A 150 -20.48 12.55 2.22
N GLY A 151 -20.14 13.82 1.99
CA GLY A 151 -19.13 14.26 1.02
C GLY A 151 -19.51 14.00 -0.44
N LYS A 152 -20.51 14.74 -0.94
CA LYS A 152 -20.91 14.76 -2.36
C LYS A 152 -19.70 15.17 -3.20
N VAL A 153 -19.18 14.23 -3.98
CA VAL A 153 -18.13 14.45 -4.99
C VAL A 153 -18.84 14.62 -6.32
N THR A 154 -18.48 15.65 -7.09
CA THR A 154 -19.07 15.91 -8.42
C THR A 154 -18.01 15.88 -9.50
N PHE A 155 -18.39 16.05 -10.77
CA PHE A 155 -17.41 16.15 -11.85
C PHE A 155 -16.47 17.36 -11.72
N GLU A 156 -16.79 18.36 -10.90
CA GLU A 156 -15.89 19.50 -10.64
C GLU A 156 -14.67 19.10 -9.78
N ASP A 157 -14.79 18.05 -8.98
CA ASP A 157 -13.72 17.55 -8.10
C ASP A 157 -12.75 16.59 -8.81
N VAL A 158 -13.14 16.11 -10.00
CA VAL A 158 -12.30 15.26 -10.86
C VAL A 158 -11.68 16.15 -11.93
N ALA A 159 -10.41 15.96 -12.27
CA ALA A 159 -9.73 16.78 -13.27
C ALA A 159 -8.77 15.94 -14.12
N GLY A 160 -8.50 16.41 -15.34
CA GLY A 160 -7.49 15.81 -16.23
C GLY A 160 -7.90 14.50 -16.92
N VAL A 161 -9.20 14.19 -16.94
CA VAL A 161 -9.79 13.00 -17.58
C VAL A 161 -11.08 13.38 -18.31
N ASP A 162 -10.99 14.41 -19.16
CA ASP A 162 -12.16 15.07 -19.76
C ASP A 162 -12.90 14.12 -20.72
N GLU A 163 -12.18 13.29 -21.47
CA GLU A 163 -12.76 12.27 -22.36
C GLU A 163 -13.54 11.20 -21.58
N ALA A 164 -12.96 10.70 -20.48
CA ALA A 164 -13.61 9.71 -19.63
C ALA A 164 -14.86 10.28 -18.94
N LYS A 165 -14.87 11.57 -18.61
CA LYS A 165 -16.07 12.25 -18.09
C LYS A 165 -17.17 12.33 -19.14
N GLN A 166 -16.82 12.70 -20.37
CA GLN A 166 -17.78 12.79 -21.46
C GLN A 166 -18.44 11.43 -21.75
N ASP A 167 -17.66 10.35 -21.76
CA ASP A 167 -18.18 8.98 -21.90
C ASP A 167 -19.16 8.59 -20.77
N LEU A 168 -18.93 9.12 -19.56
CA LEU A 168 -19.77 8.84 -18.38
C LEU A 168 -20.95 9.82 -18.23
N GLU A 169 -20.97 10.92 -18.99
CA GLU A 169 -22.06 11.90 -18.97
C GLU A 169 -23.37 11.30 -19.50
N GLU A 170 -23.28 10.39 -20.49
CA GLU A 170 -24.42 9.61 -20.98
C GLU A 170 -25.06 8.77 -19.86
N ILE A 171 -24.22 8.18 -19.00
CA ILE A 171 -24.66 7.36 -17.86
C ILE A 171 -25.37 8.22 -16.81
N VAL A 172 -24.85 9.42 -16.55
CA VAL A 172 -25.47 10.41 -15.66
C VAL A 172 -26.82 10.86 -16.19
N GLU A 173 -26.91 11.20 -17.48
CA GLU A 173 -28.16 11.65 -18.10
C GLU A 173 -29.22 10.55 -18.03
N PHE A 174 -28.83 9.30 -18.26
CA PHE A 174 -29.73 8.17 -18.13
C PHE A 174 -30.27 8.00 -16.71
N LEU A 175 -29.43 8.09 -15.68
CA LEU A 175 -29.88 7.98 -14.29
C LEU A 175 -30.81 9.14 -13.89
N ARG A 176 -30.66 10.31 -14.51
CA ARG A 176 -31.53 11.48 -14.29
C ARG A 176 -32.86 11.40 -15.05
N ASP A 177 -32.86 10.98 -16.33
CA ASP A 177 -34.06 10.81 -17.15
C ASP A 177 -34.02 9.50 -17.99
N PRO A 178 -34.38 8.35 -17.39
CA PRO A 178 -34.42 7.07 -18.10
C PRO A 178 -35.39 7.05 -19.29
N GLY A 179 -36.47 7.85 -19.22
CA GLY A 179 -37.54 7.87 -20.21
C GLY A 179 -37.10 8.48 -21.55
N LYS A 180 -36.09 9.36 -21.55
CA LYS A 180 -35.48 9.91 -22.77
C LYS A 180 -34.92 8.82 -23.69
N PHE A 181 -34.20 7.85 -23.13
CA PHE A 181 -33.52 6.80 -23.89
C PHE A 181 -34.46 5.65 -24.29
N GLN A 182 -35.39 5.28 -23.41
CA GLN A 182 -36.37 4.22 -23.69
C GLN A 182 -37.30 4.57 -24.86
N ARG A 183 -37.70 5.85 -25.00
CA ARG A 183 -38.57 6.33 -26.10
C ARG A 183 -37.98 6.11 -27.50
N LEU A 184 -36.65 6.08 -27.61
CA LEU A 184 -35.93 5.90 -28.87
C LEU A 184 -35.43 4.46 -29.07
N GLY A 185 -35.78 3.53 -28.17
CA GLY A 185 -35.34 2.14 -28.23
C GLY A 185 -33.87 1.93 -27.88
N GLY A 186 -33.22 2.93 -27.25
CA GLY A 186 -31.84 2.82 -26.78
C GLY A 186 -31.71 1.74 -25.70
N ARG A 187 -30.73 0.85 -25.85
CA ARG A 187 -30.37 -0.15 -24.83
C ARG A 187 -29.30 0.42 -23.91
N ILE A 188 -29.52 0.26 -22.62
CA ILE A 188 -28.67 0.82 -21.57
C ILE A 188 -27.48 -0.12 -21.35
N PRO A 189 -26.25 0.41 -21.24
CA PRO A 189 -25.11 -0.39 -20.83
C PRO A 189 -25.34 -0.89 -19.40
N ARG A 190 -25.28 -2.20 -19.22
CA ARG A 190 -25.49 -2.82 -17.90
C ARG A 190 -24.28 -2.65 -17.00
N GLY A 191 -23.10 -2.51 -17.61
CA GLY A 191 -21.83 -2.45 -16.91
C GLY A 191 -20.83 -1.56 -17.62
N VAL A 192 -20.18 -0.70 -16.85
CA VAL A 192 -19.05 0.11 -17.31
C VAL A 192 -17.77 -0.39 -16.62
N LEU A 193 -16.75 -0.70 -17.41
CA LEU A 193 -15.42 -1.04 -16.89
C LEU A 193 -14.48 0.16 -17.06
N LEU A 194 -14.04 0.73 -15.94
CA LEU A 194 -13.01 1.75 -15.87
C LEU A 194 -11.63 1.09 -15.89
N VAL A 195 -10.88 1.34 -16.96
CA VAL A 195 -9.56 0.72 -17.19
C VAL A 195 -8.48 1.79 -17.13
N GLY A 196 -7.45 1.59 -16.33
CA GLY A 196 -6.30 2.48 -16.37
C GLY A 196 -5.30 2.25 -15.24
N PRO A 197 -4.14 2.91 -15.26
CA PRO A 197 -3.12 2.77 -14.23
C PRO A 197 -3.65 3.07 -12.81
N PRO A 198 -2.99 2.56 -11.76
CA PRO A 198 -3.36 2.91 -10.38
C PRO A 198 -3.21 4.42 -10.15
N GLY A 199 -4.04 4.99 -9.28
CA GLY A 199 -3.94 6.39 -8.89
C GLY A 199 -4.51 7.41 -9.89
N THR A 200 -5.11 7.00 -11.01
CA THR A 200 -5.76 7.91 -11.98
C THR A 200 -7.15 8.42 -11.55
N GLY A 201 -7.62 8.03 -10.37
CA GLY A 201 -8.89 8.51 -9.83
C GLY A 201 -10.14 7.73 -10.28
N LYS A 202 -10.01 6.48 -10.72
CA LYS A 202 -11.16 5.62 -11.12
C LYS A 202 -12.28 5.57 -10.07
N THR A 203 -11.94 5.35 -8.80
CA THR A 203 -12.90 5.33 -7.68
C THR A 203 -13.52 6.71 -7.45
N LEU A 204 -12.75 7.79 -7.62
CA LEU A 204 -13.25 9.16 -7.50
C LEU A 204 -14.22 9.50 -8.64
N LEU A 205 -13.88 9.07 -9.87
CA LEU A 205 -14.70 9.23 -11.07
C LEU A 205 -16.03 8.48 -10.92
N ALA A 206 -16.02 7.21 -10.50
CA ALA A 206 -17.26 6.47 -10.24
C ALA A 206 -18.15 7.13 -9.18
N ARG A 207 -17.54 7.64 -8.09
CA ARG A 207 -18.27 8.41 -7.07
C ARG A 207 -18.86 9.71 -7.62
N SER A 208 -18.14 10.40 -8.50
CA SER A 208 -18.61 11.64 -9.12
C SER A 208 -19.81 11.43 -10.03
N VAL A 209 -19.89 10.30 -10.75
CA VAL A 209 -21.07 9.92 -11.55
C VAL A 209 -22.31 9.81 -10.66
N ALA A 210 -22.19 9.15 -9.50
CA ALA A 210 -23.29 9.02 -8.55
C ALA A 210 -23.69 10.36 -7.92
N GLY A 211 -22.71 11.21 -7.59
CA GLY A 211 -22.95 12.55 -7.07
C GLY A 211 -23.63 13.47 -8.09
N GLU A 212 -23.27 13.34 -9.36
CA GLU A 212 -23.86 14.09 -10.46
C GLU A 212 -25.30 13.61 -10.73
N ALA A 213 -25.52 12.29 -10.80
CA ALA A 213 -26.86 11.72 -10.97
C ALA A 213 -27.74 11.83 -9.71
N ASN A 214 -27.16 12.16 -8.55
CA ASN A 214 -27.82 12.19 -7.24
C ASN A 214 -28.53 10.88 -6.89
N VAL A 215 -27.82 9.75 -7.07
CA VAL A 215 -28.31 8.40 -6.75
C VAL A 215 -27.45 7.72 -5.68
N PRO A 216 -27.98 6.73 -4.92
CA PRO A 216 -27.19 5.94 -3.98
C PRO A 216 -25.98 5.26 -4.63
N PHE A 217 -24.86 5.24 -3.90
CA PHE A 217 -23.61 4.63 -4.35
C PHE A 217 -23.19 3.51 -3.39
N PHE A 218 -23.18 2.28 -3.90
CA PHE A 218 -22.68 1.10 -3.20
C PHE A 218 -21.25 0.85 -3.62
N THR A 219 -20.33 0.74 -2.67
CA THR A 219 -18.92 0.42 -2.96
C THR A 219 -18.49 -0.87 -2.26
N ILE A 220 -17.82 -1.73 -3.02
CA ILE A 220 -17.22 -2.98 -2.55
C ILE A 220 -15.86 -3.18 -3.23
N SER A 221 -14.90 -3.76 -2.51
CA SER A 221 -13.64 -4.18 -3.13
C SER A 221 -13.78 -5.60 -3.70
N GLY A 222 -13.20 -5.86 -4.87
CA GLY A 222 -13.12 -7.19 -5.46
C GLY A 222 -12.45 -8.18 -4.52
N SER A 223 -11.49 -7.74 -3.70
CA SER A 223 -10.86 -8.55 -2.66
C SER A 223 -11.82 -9.02 -1.58
N ASP A 224 -12.91 -8.28 -1.30
CA ASP A 224 -13.90 -8.66 -0.27
C ASP A 224 -14.72 -9.88 -0.65
N PHE A 225 -14.67 -10.28 -1.91
CA PHE A 225 -15.34 -11.48 -2.40
C PHE A 225 -14.49 -12.74 -2.31
N VAL A 226 -13.18 -12.62 -2.09
CA VAL A 226 -12.25 -13.74 -2.00
C VAL A 226 -12.05 -14.10 -0.53
N GLU A 227 -12.60 -15.23 -0.10
CA GLU A 227 -12.57 -15.70 1.29
C GLU A 227 -12.09 -17.15 1.39
N MET A 228 -11.66 -17.57 2.58
CA MET A 228 -11.20 -18.97 2.82
C MET A 228 -12.33 -20.01 2.72
N PHE A 229 -13.60 -19.57 2.77
CA PHE A 229 -14.75 -20.45 2.81
C PHE A 229 -15.50 -20.42 1.47
N VAL A 230 -15.59 -21.59 0.83
CA VAL A 230 -16.31 -21.78 -0.43
C VAL A 230 -17.77 -21.33 -0.30
N GLY A 231 -18.25 -20.56 -1.28
CA GLY A 231 -19.63 -20.07 -1.36
C GLY A 231 -19.96 -18.80 -0.57
N VAL A 232 -19.04 -18.31 0.27
CA VAL A 232 -19.25 -17.03 0.99
C VAL A 232 -19.23 -15.84 0.01
N GLY A 233 -18.27 -15.80 -0.91
CA GLY A 233 -18.20 -14.77 -1.96
C GLY A 233 -19.48 -14.69 -2.79
N ALA A 234 -19.95 -15.84 -3.29
CA ALA A 234 -21.21 -15.93 -4.04
C ALA A 234 -22.44 -15.44 -3.23
N SER A 235 -22.52 -15.74 -1.93
CA SER A 235 -23.60 -15.22 -1.07
C SER A 235 -23.56 -13.70 -0.92
N ARG A 236 -22.36 -13.10 -0.81
CA ARG A 236 -22.18 -11.65 -0.72
C ARG A 236 -22.59 -10.95 -2.00
N VAL A 237 -22.26 -11.55 -3.16
CA VAL A 237 -22.69 -11.04 -4.47
C VAL A 237 -24.22 -10.97 -4.51
N ARG A 238 -24.93 -12.04 -4.16
CA ARG A 238 -26.41 -12.04 -4.12
C ARG A 238 -26.98 -10.96 -3.20
N ASP A 239 -26.51 -10.89 -1.96
CA ASP A 239 -27.02 -9.90 -0.99
C ASP A 239 -26.74 -8.45 -1.44
N MET A 240 -25.58 -8.19 -2.05
CA MET A 240 -25.26 -6.88 -2.64
C MET A 240 -26.28 -6.49 -3.71
N PHE A 241 -26.58 -7.40 -4.63
CA PHE A 241 -27.54 -7.17 -5.70
C PHE A 241 -28.99 -7.04 -5.20
N GLU A 242 -29.41 -7.85 -4.21
CA GLU A 242 -30.72 -7.67 -3.56
C GLU A 242 -30.86 -6.30 -2.87
N GLN A 243 -29.80 -5.81 -2.24
CA GLN A 243 -29.80 -4.48 -1.63
C GLN A 243 -29.85 -3.37 -2.69
N ALA A 244 -29.14 -3.53 -3.80
CA ALA A 244 -29.20 -2.59 -4.92
C ALA A 244 -30.62 -2.53 -5.52
N LYS A 245 -31.28 -3.67 -5.76
CA LYS A 245 -32.68 -3.73 -6.23
C LYS A 245 -33.64 -2.94 -5.34
N LYS A 246 -33.46 -2.97 -4.02
CA LYS A 246 -34.30 -2.23 -3.06
C LYS A 246 -34.07 -0.73 -3.07
N ASN A 247 -32.93 -0.26 -3.59
CA ASN A 247 -32.52 1.14 -3.59
C ASN A 247 -32.38 1.71 -5.01
N ALA A 248 -32.95 1.04 -6.02
CA ALA A 248 -32.92 1.51 -7.39
C ALA A 248 -33.70 2.83 -7.56
N PRO A 249 -33.24 3.78 -8.40
CA PRO A 249 -32.01 3.72 -9.21
C PRO A 249 -30.74 3.93 -8.38
N CYS A 250 -29.69 3.14 -8.62
CA CYS A 250 -28.42 3.23 -7.88
C CYS A 250 -27.23 2.76 -8.70
N ILE A 251 -26.03 3.10 -8.22
CA ILE A 251 -24.76 2.62 -8.79
C ILE A 251 -24.11 1.62 -7.84
N ILE A 252 -23.67 0.48 -8.38
CA ILE A 252 -22.80 -0.47 -7.69
C ILE A 252 -21.39 -0.33 -8.26
N PHE A 253 -20.44 0.02 -7.41
CA PHE A 253 -19.02 0.14 -7.75
C PHE A 253 -18.21 -1.01 -7.16
N ILE A 254 -17.52 -1.76 -8.03
CA ILE A 254 -16.59 -2.83 -7.67
C ILE A 254 -15.16 -2.39 -8.01
N ASP A 255 -14.37 -2.07 -6.99
CA ASP A 255 -12.94 -1.79 -7.19
C ASP A 255 -12.15 -3.09 -7.33
N GLU A 256 -10.98 -3.07 -7.97
CA GLU A 256 -10.09 -4.24 -8.14
C GLU A 256 -10.84 -5.52 -8.62
N ILE A 257 -11.68 -5.39 -9.65
CA ILE A 257 -12.48 -6.52 -10.16
C ILE A 257 -11.61 -7.70 -10.61
N ASP A 258 -10.34 -7.47 -10.95
CA ASP A 258 -9.35 -8.50 -11.28
C ASP A 258 -9.03 -9.47 -10.13
N ALA A 259 -9.40 -9.16 -8.88
CA ALA A 259 -9.30 -10.10 -7.77
C ALA A 259 -10.24 -11.32 -7.94
N VAL A 260 -11.44 -11.09 -8.50
CA VAL A 260 -12.47 -12.13 -8.73
C VAL A 260 -12.63 -12.50 -10.20
N GLY A 261 -12.35 -11.56 -11.10
CA GLY A 261 -12.58 -11.68 -12.53
C GLY A 261 -11.41 -12.26 -13.30
N ARG A 262 -10.38 -12.80 -12.64
CA ARG A 262 -9.19 -13.30 -13.32
C ARG A 262 -9.48 -14.55 -14.14
N GLN A 263 -8.98 -14.59 -15.37
CA GLN A 263 -9.09 -15.77 -16.24
C GLN A 263 -8.43 -17.00 -15.61
N ARG A 264 -9.02 -18.17 -15.85
CA ARG A 264 -8.53 -19.46 -15.38
C ARG A 264 -7.05 -19.66 -15.70
N GLY A 265 -6.23 -19.83 -14.67
CA GLY A 265 -4.88 -20.37 -14.80
C GLY A 265 -4.91 -21.89 -14.67
N ALA A 266 -4.06 -22.61 -15.41
CA ALA A 266 -3.85 -24.06 -15.30
C ALA A 266 -3.13 -24.45 -13.99
N GLY A 267 -3.59 -23.93 -12.85
CA GLY A 267 -3.04 -24.21 -11.53
C GLY A 267 -3.73 -25.43 -10.91
N LEU A 268 -2.96 -26.51 -10.70
CA LEU A 268 -3.36 -27.64 -9.86
C LEU A 268 -3.42 -27.17 -8.38
N GLY A 269 -4.60 -26.74 -7.92
CA GLY A 269 -4.81 -26.41 -6.51
C GLY A 269 -6.20 -25.82 -6.24
N GLY A 270 -6.93 -26.37 -5.26
CA GLY A 270 -8.33 -26.06 -4.93
C GLY A 270 -8.64 -24.65 -4.40
N GLY A 271 -7.78 -23.67 -4.66
CA GLY A 271 -8.06 -22.24 -4.40
C GLY A 271 -8.73 -21.50 -5.58
N ASN A 272 -8.95 -22.19 -6.70
CA ASN A 272 -9.65 -21.64 -7.87
C ASN A 272 -11.17 -21.76 -7.74
N ASP A 273 -11.69 -22.77 -7.03
CA ASP A 273 -13.12 -23.11 -7.02
C ASP A 273 -14.00 -22.01 -6.40
N GLU A 274 -13.50 -21.33 -5.35
CA GLU A 274 -14.23 -20.25 -4.68
C GLU A 274 -14.33 -18.99 -5.55
N ARG A 275 -13.23 -18.63 -6.22
CA ARG A 275 -13.19 -17.49 -7.15
C ARG A 275 -14.07 -17.75 -8.36
N GLU A 276 -14.01 -18.96 -8.92
CA GLU A 276 -14.87 -19.35 -10.03
C GLU A 276 -16.36 -19.33 -9.65
N GLN A 277 -16.71 -19.83 -8.47
CA GLN A 277 -18.10 -19.80 -8.01
C GLN A 277 -18.60 -18.36 -7.84
N THR A 278 -17.76 -17.49 -7.28
CA THR A 278 -18.12 -16.09 -7.05
C THR A 278 -18.22 -15.30 -8.36
N LEU A 279 -17.30 -15.53 -9.29
CA LEU A 279 -17.35 -14.97 -10.65
C LEU A 279 -18.61 -15.42 -11.38
N ASN A 280 -18.91 -16.72 -11.40
CA ASN A 280 -20.11 -17.24 -12.04
C ASN A 280 -21.39 -16.66 -11.41
N GLN A 281 -21.42 -16.48 -10.08
CA GLN A 281 -22.55 -15.82 -9.44
C GLN A 281 -22.69 -14.37 -9.90
N LEU A 282 -21.59 -13.62 -10.01
CA LEU A 282 -21.60 -12.25 -10.54
C LEU A 282 -22.17 -12.22 -11.97
N LEU A 283 -21.76 -13.15 -12.83
CA LEU A 283 -22.29 -13.27 -14.20
C LEU A 283 -23.79 -13.57 -14.22
N VAL A 284 -24.25 -14.49 -13.37
CA VAL A 284 -25.67 -14.84 -13.26
C VAL A 284 -26.50 -13.65 -12.79
N GLU A 285 -26.02 -12.90 -11.80
CA GLU A 285 -26.70 -11.68 -11.36
C GLU A 285 -26.74 -10.67 -12.51
N MET A 286 -25.61 -10.36 -13.17
CA MET A 286 -25.55 -9.39 -14.28
C MET A 286 -26.51 -9.72 -15.44
N ASP A 287 -26.62 -11.00 -15.80
CA ASP A 287 -27.53 -11.46 -16.84
C ASP A 287 -29.00 -11.45 -16.37
N GLY A 288 -29.24 -11.53 -15.06
CA GLY A 288 -30.55 -11.67 -14.42
C GLY A 288 -31.39 -10.40 -14.25
N PHE A 289 -30.84 -9.20 -14.49
CA PHE A 289 -31.60 -7.93 -14.41
C PHE A 289 -32.32 -7.60 -15.72
N GLU A 290 -33.48 -6.97 -15.65
CA GLU A 290 -34.05 -6.29 -16.83
C GLU A 290 -33.35 -4.93 -17.03
N ALA A 291 -33.18 -4.50 -18.28
CA ALA A 291 -32.49 -3.23 -18.59
C ALA A 291 -33.17 -1.99 -17.98
N ASN A 292 -34.42 -2.14 -17.51
CA ASN A 292 -35.24 -1.05 -16.98
C ASN A 292 -35.19 -0.92 -15.45
N GLU A 293 -34.43 -1.75 -14.73
CA GLU A 293 -34.36 -1.67 -13.25
C GLU A 293 -33.56 -0.45 -12.73
N GLY A 294 -32.90 0.34 -13.60
CA GLY A 294 -32.20 1.57 -13.20
C GLY A 294 -30.94 1.34 -12.35
N ILE A 295 -30.37 0.13 -12.43
CA ILE A 295 -29.14 -0.26 -11.71
C ILE A 295 -27.98 -0.28 -12.71
N ILE A 296 -26.88 0.38 -12.37
CA ILE A 296 -25.67 0.42 -13.22
C ILE A 296 -24.49 -0.15 -12.44
N LEU A 297 -23.80 -1.12 -13.06
CA LEU A 297 -22.57 -1.68 -12.53
C LEU A 297 -21.38 -0.88 -13.04
N ILE A 298 -20.51 -0.39 -12.16
CA ILE A 298 -19.23 0.21 -12.53
C ILE A 298 -18.13 -0.62 -11.89
N ALA A 299 -17.17 -1.11 -12.66
CA ALA A 299 -16.00 -1.82 -12.14
C ALA A 299 -14.72 -1.06 -12.48
N ALA A 300 -13.70 -1.16 -11.65
CA ALA A 300 -12.37 -0.61 -11.92
C ALA A 300 -11.32 -1.71 -11.93
N THR A 301 -10.39 -1.64 -12.89
CA THR A 301 -9.20 -2.50 -12.90
C THR A 301 -7.97 -1.75 -13.40
N ASN A 302 -6.80 -2.18 -12.93
CA ASN A 302 -5.51 -1.78 -13.47
C ASN A 302 -5.00 -2.74 -14.55
N ARG A 303 -5.63 -3.92 -14.69
CA ARG A 303 -5.16 -5.04 -15.51
C ARG A 303 -6.32 -5.65 -16.31
N PRO A 304 -6.77 -4.99 -17.39
CA PRO A 304 -7.84 -5.51 -18.23
C PRO A 304 -7.45 -6.82 -18.93
N ASP A 305 -6.15 -7.05 -19.12
CA ASP A 305 -5.54 -8.21 -19.79
C ASP A 305 -5.76 -9.53 -19.06
N VAL A 306 -5.87 -9.51 -17.73
CA VAL A 306 -6.06 -10.74 -16.94
C VAL A 306 -7.52 -11.11 -16.71
N LEU A 307 -8.46 -10.27 -17.14
CA LEU A 307 -9.88 -10.48 -16.90
C LEU A 307 -10.44 -11.59 -17.79
N ASP A 308 -11.37 -12.36 -17.25
CA ASP A 308 -12.12 -13.37 -18.00
C ASP A 308 -12.91 -12.67 -19.13
N PRO A 309 -12.70 -13.05 -20.41
CA PRO A 309 -13.44 -12.48 -21.53
C PRO A 309 -14.96 -12.58 -21.40
N ALA A 310 -15.48 -13.50 -20.57
CA ALA A 310 -16.89 -13.61 -20.26
C ALA A 310 -17.45 -12.32 -19.63
N LEU A 311 -16.67 -11.59 -18.83
CA LEU A 311 -17.09 -10.33 -18.21
C LEU A 311 -17.28 -9.20 -19.24
N LEU A 312 -16.52 -9.24 -20.34
CA LEU A 312 -16.49 -8.21 -21.39
C LEU A 312 -17.52 -8.44 -22.51
N ARG A 313 -18.36 -9.47 -22.40
CA ARG A 313 -19.38 -9.75 -23.42
C ARG A 313 -20.53 -8.74 -23.36
N PRO A 314 -21.18 -8.44 -24.50
CA PRO A 314 -22.35 -7.57 -24.54
C PRO A 314 -23.44 -8.00 -23.54
N GLY A 315 -24.00 -7.05 -22.79
CA GLY A 315 -24.93 -7.30 -21.70
C GLY A 315 -24.26 -7.47 -20.31
N ARG A 316 -22.94 -7.37 -20.23
CA ARG A 316 -22.18 -7.36 -18.96
C ARG A 316 -21.41 -6.05 -18.83
N PHE A 317 -20.07 -6.08 -18.85
CA PHE A 317 -19.27 -4.86 -19.02
C PHE A 317 -19.12 -4.55 -20.51
N ASP A 318 -20.21 -4.04 -21.09
CA ASP A 318 -20.31 -3.72 -22.51
C ASP A 318 -19.68 -2.37 -22.87
N ARG A 319 -19.53 -1.46 -21.90
CA ARG A 319 -18.76 -0.23 -22.07
C ARG A 319 -17.42 -0.31 -21.35
N GLN A 320 -16.35 0.01 -22.06
CA GLN A 320 -15.02 0.19 -21.49
C GLN A 320 -14.61 1.64 -21.62
N VAL A 321 -14.29 2.28 -20.49
CA VAL A 321 -13.84 3.66 -20.44
C VAL A 321 -12.40 3.66 -19.95
N VAL A 322 -11.50 4.14 -20.79
CA VAL A 322 -10.08 4.23 -20.46
C VAL A 322 -9.84 5.50 -19.67
N VAL A 323 -9.22 5.37 -18.51
CA VAL A 323 -8.82 6.46 -17.61
C VAL A 323 -7.29 6.53 -17.60
N PRO A 324 -6.67 7.23 -18.58
CA PRO A 324 -5.22 7.30 -18.71
C PRO A 324 -4.60 8.16 -17.60
N ASN A 325 -3.27 8.19 -17.55
CA ASN A 325 -2.57 9.22 -16.78
C ASN A 325 -2.85 10.60 -17.40
N PRO A 326 -2.99 11.66 -16.58
CA PRO A 326 -3.27 13.01 -17.07
C PRO A 326 -2.11 13.56 -17.92
N ASP A 327 -2.48 14.32 -18.96
CA ASP A 327 -1.56 15.11 -19.80
C ASP A 327 -1.06 16.36 -19.05
N VAL A 328 -0.15 17.15 -19.62
CA VAL A 328 0.36 18.39 -18.99
C VAL A 328 -0.78 19.30 -18.50
N SER A 329 -1.82 19.51 -19.33
CA SER A 329 -2.94 20.37 -18.96
C SER A 329 -3.78 19.74 -17.84
N GLY A 330 -4.04 18.44 -17.93
CA GLY A 330 -4.71 17.66 -16.91
C GLY A 330 -3.98 17.68 -15.57
N ARG A 331 -2.64 17.53 -15.56
CA ARG A 331 -1.81 17.62 -14.35
C ARG A 331 -1.92 19.00 -13.71
N GLU A 332 -1.91 20.07 -14.51
CA GLU A 332 -2.14 21.44 -14.01
C GLU A 332 -3.53 21.57 -13.37
N LYS A 333 -4.59 21.05 -14.02
CA LYS A 333 -5.96 21.06 -13.46
C LYS A 333 -6.06 20.25 -12.17
N VAL A 334 -5.44 19.07 -12.10
CA VAL A 334 -5.41 18.21 -10.90
C VAL A 334 -4.67 18.91 -9.76
N LEU A 335 -3.50 19.50 -10.03
CA LEU A 335 -2.78 20.32 -9.05
C LEU A 335 -3.66 21.47 -8.54
N LYS A 336 -4.35 22.19 -9.44
CA LYS A 336 -5.28 23.27 -9.06
C LYS A 336 -6.37 22.81 -8.09
N VAL A 337 -6.90 21.58 -8.24
CA VAL A 337 -7.90 21.04 -7.30
C VAL A 337 -7.27 20.77 -5.93
N HIS A 338 -6.11 20.12 -5.89
CA HIS A 338 -5.48 19.72 -4.63
C HIS A 338 -4.87 20.87 -3.84
N VAL A 339 -4.40 21.93 -4.51
CA VAL A 339 -3.83 23.10 -3.81
C VAL A 339 -4.88 24.02 -3.19
N ARG A 340 -6.18 23.89 -3.50
CA ARG A 340 -7.24 24.75 -2.91
C ARG A 340 -7.25 24.77 -1.38
N LYS A 341 -6.78 23.69 -0.76
CA LYS A 341 -6.73 23.53 0.71
C LYS A 341 -5.38 23.89 1.33
N VAL A 342 -4.42 24.34 0.53
CA VAL A 342 -3.03 24.60 0.95
C VAL A 342 -2.71 26.10 0.80
N PRO A 343 -2.12 26.75 1.81
CA PRO A 343 -1.69 28.15 1.69
C PRO A 343 -0.47 28.24 0.77
N LEU A 344 -0.68 28.64 -0.48
CA LEU A 344 0.38 28.83 -1.48
C LEU A 344 0.98 30.24 -1.41
N ALA A 345 2.27 30.35 -1.69
CA ALA A 345 2.91 31.63 -1.96
C ALA A 345 2.75 32.04 -3.45
N PRO A 346 2.87 33.34 -3.78
CA PRO A 346 2.64 33.85 -5.15
C PRO A 346 3.67 33.40 -6.20
N ASP A 347 4.81 32.88 -5.78
CA ASP A 347 5.89 32.38 -6.64
C ASP A 347 5.61 30.99 -7.24
N VAL A 348 4.55 30.30 -6.80
CA VAL A 348 4.26 28.94 -7.23
C VAL A 348 3.64 28.92 -8.62
N ASP A 349 4.42 28.50 -9.61
CA ASP A 349 3.93 28.20 -10.96
C ASP A 349 3.54 26.72 -11.12
N LEU A 350 2.22 26.45 -11.13
CA LEU A 350 1.67 25.10 -11.31
C LEU A 350 1.93 24.52 -12.71
N LYS A 351 2.12 25.37 -13.74
CA LYS A 351 2.38 24.93 -15.11
C LYS A 351 3.81 24.38 -15.25
N VAL A 352 4.77 24.99 -14.55
CA VAL A 352 6.14 24.46 -14.46
C VAL A 352 6.13 23.11 -13.72
N LEU A 353 5.39 23.01 -12.60
CA LEU A 353 5.28 21.76 -11.85
C LEU A 353 4.60 20.64 -12.66
N ALA A 354 3.55 20.97 -13.43
CA ALA A 354 2.87 20.02 -14.31
C ALA A 354 3.79 19.47 -15.41
N ARG A 355 4.64 20.32 -16.00
CA ARG A 355 5.68 19.87 -16.96
C ARG A 355 6.76 19.03 -16.27
N GLY A 356 7.09 19.34 -15.01
CA GLY A 356 8.10 18.63 -14.21
C GLY A 356 7.67 17.29 -13.65
N THR A 357 6.41 16.90 -13.83
CA THR A 357 5.83 15.66 -13.30
C THR A 357 5.33 14.74 -14.42
N PRO A 358 6.13 14.47 -15.46
CA PRO A 358 5.69 13.63 -16.57
C PRO A 358 5.35 12.22 -16.06
N GLY A 359 4.20 11.69 -16.51
CA GLY A 359 3.74 10.36 -16.14
C GLY A 359 3.15 10.23 -14.73
N PHE A 360 3.12 11.29 -13.93
CA PHE A 360 2.49 11.26 -12.60
C PHE A 360 0.99 11.01 -12.73
N SER A 361 0.47 10.10 -11.90
CA SER A 361 -0.97 9.90 -11.74
C SER A 361 -1.59 11.03 -10.88
N GLY A 362 -2.92 11.11 -10.85
CA GLY A 362 -3.61 12.07 -9.98
C GLY A 362 -3.26 11.88 -8.49
N ALA A 363 -3.11 10.63 -8.06
CA ALA A 363 -2.68 10.30 -6.70
C ALA A 363 -1.23 10.75 -6.41
N ASP A 364 -0.32 10.64 -7.40
CA ASP A 364 1.06 11.11 -7.25
C ASP A 364 1.12 12.63 -7.12
N LEU A 365 0.30 13.36 -7.88
CA LEU A 365 0.18 14.81 -7.77
C LEU A 365 -0.43 15.25 -6.43
N MET A 366 -1.44 14.53 -5.94
CA MET A 366 -1.98 14.74 -4.59
C MET A 366 -0.89 14.53 -3.53
N ASN A 367 -0.08 13.48 -3.68
CA ASN A 367 1.02 13.21 -2.77
C ASN A 367 2.11 14.29 -2.85
N LEU A 368 2.41 14.81 -4.04
CA LEU A 368 3.33 15.93 -4.24
C LEU A 368 2.90 17.18 -3.46
N VAL A 369 1.64 17.56 -3.57
CA VAL A 369 1.08 18.71 -2.82
C VAL A 369 1.18 18.49 -1.31
N ASN A 370 0.87 17.28 -0.86
CA ASN A 370 0.96 16.92 0.56
C ASN A 370 2.41 16.95 1.08
N GLU A 371 3.36 16.39 0.34
CA GLU A 371 4.77 16.39 0.69
C GLU A 371 5.35 17.82 0.73
N ALA A 372 4.98 18.67 -0.22
CA ALA A 372 5.39 20.08 -0.22
C ALA A 372 4.86 20.81 1.04
N ALA A 373 3.59 20.57 1.40
CA ALA A 373 3.00 21.14 2.62
C ALA A 373 3.71 20.63 3.90
N LEU A 374 4.03 19.34 3.97
CA LEU A 374 4.78 18.76 5.10
C LEU A 374 6.22 19.30 5.18
N MET A 375 6.87 19.57 4.06
CA MET A 375 8.19 20.23 4.03
C MET A 375 8.12 21.67 4.53
N ALA A 376 7.13 22.44 4.08
CA ALA A 376 6.90 23.80 4.55
C ALA A 376 6.64 23.82 6.06
N ALA A 377 5.78 22.91 6.55
CA ALA A 377 5.46 22.77 7.96
C ALA A 377 6.69 22.41 8.80
N ARG A 378 7.54 21.48 8.33
CA ARG A 378 8.82 21.13 9.02
C ARG A 378 9.78 22.32 9.12
N LYS A 379 9.78 23.21 8.12
CA LYS A 379 10.57 24.46 8.12
C LYS A 379 9.86 25.61 8.86
N ASN A 380 8.72 25.35 9.52
CA ASN A 380 7.87 26.35 10.19
C ASN A 380 7.44 27.52 9.26
N LYS A 381 7.30 27.26 7.96
CA LYS A 381 6.81 28.26 7.00
C LYS A 381 5.28 28.39 7.07
N ARG A 382 4.77 29.61 6.86
CA ARG A 382 3.32 29.89 6.81
C ARG A 382 2.69 29.59 5.45
N PHE A 383 3.48 29.69 4.39
CA PHE A 383 3.07 29.46 3.01
C PHE A 383 4.01 28.44 2.37
N VAL A 384 3.47 27.60 1.48
CA VAL A 384 4.25 26.67 0.66
C VAL A 384 4.78 27.44 -0.55
N THR A 385 6.10 27.52 -0.69
CA THR A 385 6.77 28.21 -1.80
C THR A 385 7.11 27.25 -2.93
N HIS A 386 7.51 27.78 -4.09
CA HIS A 386 7.86 26.95 -5.24
C HIS A 386 9.01 25.98 -4.92
N GLN A 387 9.96 26.41 -4.07
CA GLN A 387 11.06 25.56 -3.62
C GLN A 387 10.59 24.30 -2.88
N GLU A 388 9.54 24.38 -2.05
CA GLU A 388 9.02 23.18 -1.36
C GLU A 388 8.37 22.19 -2.33
N PHE A 389 7.77 22.66 -3.42
CA PHE A 389 7.26 21.78 -4.47
C PHE A 389 8.39 21.12 -5.26
N GLU A 390 9.44 21.86 -5.60
CA GLU A 390 10.63 21.31 -6.24
C GLU A 390 11.34 20.27 -5.35
N ASP A 391 11.52 20.58 -4.05
CA ASP A 391 12.10 19.65 -3.07
C ASP A 391 11.24 18.38 -2.91
N ALA A 392 9.91 18.53 -2.89
CA ALA A 392 8.96 17.41 -2.78
C ALA A 392 8.95 16.54 -4.03
N LYS A 393 8.99 17.15 -5.22
CA LYS A 393 9.11 16.47 -6.50
C LYS A 393 10.38 15.64 -6.55
N ASP A 394 11.52 16.24 -6.20
CA ASP A 394 12.81 15.56 -6.15
C ASP A 394 12.77 14.37 -5.18
N LYS A 395 12.13 14.54 -4.01
CA LYS A 395 11.96 13.46 -3.03
C LYS A 395 11.11 12.31 -3.56
N ILE A 396 10.02 12.59 -4.28
CA ILE A 396 9.13 11.55 -4.82
C ILE A 396 9.82 10.79 -5.95
N MET A 397 10.53 11.50 -6.84
CA MET A 397 11.18 10.88 -8.00
C MET A 397 12.44 10.09 -7.63
N MET A 398 13.26 10.60 -6.70
CA MET A 398 14.58 10.03 -6.42
C MET A 398 14.73 9.45 -5.01
N GLY A 399 13.78 9.71 -4.12
CA GLY A 399 13.90 9.41 -2.69
C GLY A 399 14.48 10.57 -1.88
N ALA A 400 14.58 10.34 -0.57
CA ALA A 400 15.02 11.38 0.36
C ALA A 400 16.49 11.79 0.14
N GLU A 401 16.77 13.06 0.42
CA GLU A 401 18.11 13.64 0.47
C GLU A 401 18.97 12.96 1.53
N ARG A 402 20.20 12.57 1.19
CA ARG A 402 21.11 11.84 2.07
C ARG A 402 22.11 12.77 2.75
N ARG A 403 21.65 13.58 3.71
CA ARG A 403 22.48 14.56 4.45
C ARG A 403 23.65 13.96 5.22
N THR A 404 23.56 12.69 5.62
CA THR A 404 24.60 12.00 6.40
C THR A 404 25.68 11.37 5.53
N MET A 405 25.50 11.32 4.20
CA MET A 405 26.51 10.78 3.31
C MET A 405 27.57 11.85 3.06
N ALA A 406 28.68 11.77 3.80
CA ALA A 406 29.85 12.58 3.52
C ALA A 406 30.55 12.03 2.27
N MET A 407 30.41 12.72 1.14
CA MET A 407 31.22 12.49 -0.05
C MET A 407 32.58 13.15 0.15
N THR A 408 33.64 12.50 -0.31
CA THR A 408 34.97 13.12 -0.37
C THR A 408 34.97 14.24 -1.42
N ASP A 409 35.88 15.21 -1.28
CA ASP A 409 35.99 16.32 -2.25
C ASP A 409 36.26 15.80 -3.68
N ASP A 410 37.01 14.70 -3.81
CA ASP A 410 37.28 14.04 -5.09
C ASP A 410 36.01 13.42 -5.69
N GLU A 411 35.17 12.76 -4.89
CA GLU A 411 33.88 12.22 -5.34
C GLU A 411 32.89 13.33 -5.71
N LYS A 412 32.85 14.41 -4.93
CA LYS A 412 32.02 15.60 -5.22
C LYS A 412 32.46 16.24 -6.54
N LYS A 413 33.77 16.39 -6.74
CA LYS A 413 34.36 16.89 -7.99
C LYS A 413 34.06 15.98 -9.17
N LEU A 414 34.20 14.67 -9.02
CA LEU A 414 33.88 13.73 -10.09
C LEU A 414 32.42 13.84 -10.49
N THR A 415 31.51 13.87 -9.51
CA THR A 415 30.07 14.02 -9.73
C THR A 415 29.75 15.36 -10.41
N ALA A 416 30.37 16.47 -9.99
CA ALA A 416 30.15 17.76 -10.63
C ALA A 416 30.55 17.80 -12.11
N TYR A 417 31.69 17.20 -12.47
CA TYR A 417 32.10 17.11 -13.88
C TYR A 417 31.22 16.16 -14.69
N HIS A 418 30.75 15.07 -14.08
CA HIS A 418 29.79 14.14 -14.67
C HIS A 418 28.46 14.85 -15.00
N GLU A 419 27.85 15.51 -14.03
CA GLU A 419 26.59 16.25 -14.24
C GLU A 419 26.75 17.44 -15.18
N ALA A 420 27.89 18.15 -15.11
CA ALA A 420 28.21 19.20 -16.08
C ALA A 420 28.27 18.67 -17.52
N GLY A 421 28.72 17.42 -17.70
CA GLY A 421 28.74 16.75 -19.00
C GLY A 421 27.35 16.54 -19.59
N HIS A 422 26.40 16.08 -18.78
CA HIS A 422 25.00 16.01 -19.19
C HIS A 422 24.40 17.40 -19.46
N ALA A 423 24.72 18.39 -18.62
CA ALA A 423 24.16 19.73 -18.70
C ALA A 423 24.58 20.48 -19.98
N ILE A 424 25.87 20.42 -20.36
CA ILE A 424 26.35 21.10 -21.57
C ILE A 424 25.74 20.48 -22.84
N ILE A 425 25.60 19.16 -22.87
CA ILE A 425 24.96 18.48 -24.01
C ILE A 425 23.49 18.90 -24.12
N ALA A 426 22.76 18.93 -23.00
CA ALA A 426 21.37 19.40 -22.98
C ALA A 426 21.21 20.86 -23.43
N LEU A 427 22.23 21.70 -23.25
CA LEU A 427 22.23 23.10 -23.70
C LEU A 427 22.59 23.28 -25.18
N LYS A 428 23.39 22.37 -25.76
CA LYS A 428 23.98 22.56 -27.10
C LYS A 428 23.35 21.70 -28.18
N VAL A 429 22.78 20.54 -27.84
CA VAL A 429 22.22 19.61 -28.83
C VAL A 429 20.75 19.91 -29.09
N ALA A 430 20.41 20.10 -30.36
CA ALA A 430 19.03 20.25 -30.79
C ALA A 430 18.25 18.93 -30.59
N GLY A 431 16.96 19.05 -30.25
CA GLY A 431 16.08 17.89 -30.05
C GLY A 431 16.08 17.33 -28.61
N ILE A 432 16.96 17.81 -27.73
CA ILE A 432 16.87 17.58 -26.29
C ILE A 432 15.88 18.57 -25.68
N ASP A 433 15.07 18.10 -24.73
CA ASP A 433 14.16 18.97 -23.98
C ASP A 433 14.94 19.99 -23.14
N PRO A 434 14.46 21.24 -22.98
CA PRO A 434 15.18 22.29 -22.25
C PRO A 434 15.62 21.88 -20.85
N ILE A 435 16.84 22.25 -20.47
CA ILE A 435 17.35 22.00 -19.11
C ILE A 435 16.59 22.83 -18.07
N HIS A 436 16.20 22.17 -16.98
CA HIS A 436 15.50 22.78 -15.85
C HIS A 436 16.39 22.95 -14.63
N LYS A 437 17.20 21.94 -14.33
CA LYS A 437 18.05 21.92 -13.12
C LYS A 437 19.19 20.93 -13.27
N ALA A 438 20.34 21.26 -12.71
CA ALA A 438 21.45 20.33 -12.46
C ALA A 438 21.81 20.37 -10.96
N THR A 439 22.06 19.22 -10.33
CA THR A 439 22.42 19.16 -8.91
C THR A 439 23.40 18.02 -8.64
N ILE A 440 24.29 18.23 -7.68
CA ILE A 440 25.24 17.23 -7.16
C ILE A 440 24.90 16.78 -5.73
N ILE A 441 23.67 17.08 -5.28
CA ILE A 441 23.18 16.69 -3.96
C ILE A 441 22.66 15.24 -4.03
N PRO A 442 23.20 14.31 -3.23
CA PRO A 442 22.83 12.90 -3.31
C PRO A 442 21.41 12.65 -2.83
N ARG A 443 20.62 11.93 -3.65
CA ARG A 443 19.22 11.57 -3.37
C ARG A 443 18.97 10.11 -3.69
N GLY A 444 18.46 9.37 -2.71
CA GLY A 444 18.26 7.93 -2.83
C GLY A 444 19.49 7.17 -3.35
N ARG A 445 19.41 6.70 -4.61
CA ARG A 445 20.48 5.96 -5.30
C ARG A 445 21.35 6.83 -6.23
N ALA A 446 20.94 8.07 -6.50
CA ALA A 446 21.66 8.99 -7.38
C ALA A 446 22.60 9.90 -6.59
N LEU A 447 23.81 10.17 -7.12
CA LEU A 447 24.80 11.08 -6.53
C LEU A 447 24.63 12.52 -7.04
N GLY A 448 24.14 12.67 -8.26
CA GLY A 448 23.75 13.93 -8.89
C GLY A 448 22.66 13.65 -9.93
N MET A 449 22.15 14.71 -10.56
CA MET A 449 21.30 14.59 -11.73
C MET A 449 21.26 15.87 -12.57
N VAL A 450 20.93 15.69 -13.85
CA VAL A 450 20.41 16.75 -14.73
C VAL A 450 18.97 16.46 -15.10
N MET A 451 18.09 17.41 -14.84
CA MET A 451 16.66 17.34 -15.18
C MET A 451 16.35 18.25 -16.37
N THR A 452 15.71 17.67 -17.38
CA THR A 452 15.12 18.41 -18.51
C THR A 452 13.60 18.46 -18.36
N LEU A 453 12.99 19.51 -18.91
CA LEU A 453 11.55 19.74 -18.91
C LEU A 453 11.04 19.76 -20.35
N PRO A 454 10.25 18.76 -20.77
CA PRO A 454 9.55 18.82 -22.05
C PRO A 454 8.61 20.02 -22.09
N GLU A 455 8.56 20.72 -23.23
CA GLU A 455 7.58 21.78 -23.44
C GLU A 455 6.16 21.22 -23.58
N ASN A 456 6.04 20.04 -24.20
CA ASN A 456 4.81 19.30 -24.41
C ASN A 456 5.02 17.79 -24.17
N ASP A 457 3.96 17.08 -23.78
CA ASP A 457 4.00 15.62 -23.70
C ASP A 457 4.22 15.05 -25.11
N THR A 458 5.32 14.31 -25.28
CA THR A 458 5.72 13.75 -26.58
C THR A 458 5.25 12.30 -26.67
N TYR A 459 4.35 11.99 -27.61
CA TYR A 459 3.83 10.63 -27.81
C TYR A 459 4.71 9.76 -28.73
N SER A 460 5.53 10.38 -29.58
CA SER A 460 6.38 9.70 -30.56
C SER A 460 7.83 10.21 -30.51
N PHE A 461 8.80 9.29 -30.50
CA PHE A 461 10.22 9.64 -30.58
C PHE A 461 10.69 9.66 -32.04
N SER A 462 11.21 10.80 -32.49
CA SER A 462 11.95 10.86 -33.76
C SER A 462 13.33 10.22 -33.60
N ARG A 463 13.90 9.72 -34.71
CA ARG A 463 15.27 9.18 -34.70
C ARG A 463 16.28 10.24 -34.22
N GLU A 464 16.10 11.49 -34.63
CA GLU A 464 16.92 12.62 -34.19
C GLU A 464 16.86 12.82 -32.67
N LYS A 465 15.67 12.87 -32.08
CA LYS A 465 15.49 13.00 -30.61
C LYS A 465 16.06 11.80 -29.86
N ALA A 466 15.95 10.59 -30.42
CA ALA A 466 16.52 9.39 -29.82
C ALA A 466 18.07 9.41 -29.84
N LEU A 467 18.68 9.83 -30.96
CA LEU A 467 20.13 10.00 -31.07
C LEU A 467 20.64 11.10 -30.13
N ALA A 468 19.98 12.25 -30.10
CA ALA A 468 20.31 13.35 -29.19
C ALA A 468 20.28 12.89 -27.71
N ARG A 469 19.29 12.04 -27.36
CA ARG A 469 19.20 11.45 -26.02
C ARG A 469 20.31 10.44 -25.75
N LEU A 470 20.72 9.64 -26.73
CA LEU A 470 21.90 8.77 -26.59
C LEU A 470 23.17 9.60 -26.33
N THR A 471 23.37 10.68 -27.07
CA THR A 471 24.49 11.61 -26.85
C THR A 471 24.47 12.17 -25.43
N MET A 472 23.31 12.62 -24.94
CA MET A 472 23.19 13.10 -23.56
C MET A 472 23.56 12.05 -22.53
N LEU A 473 23.11 10.80 -22.69
CA LEU A 473 23.38 9.72 -21.73
C LEU A 473 24.88 9.39 -21.62
N PHE A 474 25.67 9.59 -22.68
CA PHE A 474 27.13 9.41 -22.62
C PHE A 474 27.90 10.64 -22.16
N GLY A 475 27.22 11.77 -21.94
CA GLY A 475 27.84 13.02 -21.47
C GLY A 475 28.63 12.87 -20.17
N GLY A 476 28.04 12.23 -19.15
CA GLY A 476 28.69 12.03 -17.86
C GLY A 476 29.93 11.13 -17.94
N ARG A 477 29.84 9.99 -18.64
CA ARG A 477 30.97 9.07 -18.81
C ARG A 477 32.13 9.71 -19.57
N GLU A 478 31.85 10.37 -20.69
CA GLU A 478 32.90 11.03 -21.49
C GLU A 478 33.53 12.20 -20.73
N ALA A 479 32.75 12.95 -19.95
CA ALA A 479 33.25 13.99 -19.06
C ALA A 479 34.24 13.45 -18.02
N GLU A 480 33.95 12.30 -17.41
CA GLU A 480 34.88 11.62 -16.48
C GLU A 480 36.21 11.26 -17.17
N ILE A 481 36.13 10.65 -18.36
CA ILE A 481 37.30 10.21 -19.12
C ILE A 481 38.17 11.41 -19.51
N ILE A 482 37.57 12.49 -20.01
CA ILE A 482 38.29 13.69 -20.46
C ILE A 482 39.00 14.37 -19.29
N LYS A 483 38.34 14.52 -18.12
CA LYS A 483 38.92 15.25 -16.99
C LYS A 483 39.88 14.42 -16.13
N PHE A 484 39.53 13.17 -15.85
CA PHE A 484 40.21 12.34 -14.85
C PHE A 484 40.97 11.14 -15.45
N GLY A 485 40.73 10.85 -16.73
CA GLY A 485 41.35 9.75 -17.46
C GLY A 485 40.62 8.40 -17.31
N PRO A 486 40.89 7.43 -18.19
CA PRO A 486 40.18 6.14 -18.24
C PRO A 486 40.30 5.30 -16.95
N ALA A 487 41.37 5.49 -16.17
CA ALA A 487 41.59 4.74 -14.94
C ALA A 487 40.70 5.20 -13.77
N LYS A 488 40.09 6.38 -13.88
CA LYS A 488 39.27 7.00 -12.81
C LYS A 488 37.77 6.98 -13.10
N VAL A 489 37.35 6.26 -14.12
CA VAL A 489 35.93 6.08 -14.47
C VAL A 489 35.20 5.32 -13.36
N THR A 490 33.99 5.76 -13.01
CA THR A 490 33.25 5.21 -11.86
C THR A 490 32.10 4.29 -12.26
N SER A 491 31.52 3.58 -11.30
CA SER A 491 30.25 2.86 -11.48
C SER A 491 29.02 3.77 -11.52
N GLY A 492 29.19 5.10 -11.33
CA GLY A 492 28.11 6.09 -11.32
C GLY A 492 27.31 6.13 -12.63
N ALA A 493 27.98 6.04 -13.78
CA ALA A 493 27.34 6.05 -15.10
C ALA A 493 26.56 4.77 -15.47
N SER A 494 26.41 3.81 -14.54
CA SER A 494 25.71 2.55 -14.81
C SER A 494 24.24 2.74 -15.20
N GLY A 495 23.57 3.72 -14.58
CA GLY A 495 22.19 4.10 -14.94
C GLY A 495 22.10 4.62 -16.37
N ASP A 496 23.03 5.47 -16.79
CA ASP A 496 23.03 6.05 -18.13
C ASP A 496 23.31 4.99 -19.21
N ILE A 497 24.25 4.10 -18.95
CA ILE A 497 24.57 2.97 -19.85
C ILE A 497 23.35 2.05 -19.99
N GLN A 498 22.65 1.75 -18.89
CA GLN A 498 21.45 0.92 -18.94
C GLN A 498 20.33 1.59 -19.76
N MET A 499 20.10 2.89 -19.54
CA MET A 499 19.12 3.67 -20.31
C MET A 499 19.50 3.76 -21.79
N ALA A 500 20.77 4.02 -22.11
CA ALA A 500 21.26 4.12 -23.47
C ALA A 500 21.13 2.80 -24.22
N THR A 501 21.51 1.69 -23.56
CA THR A 501 21.38 0.34 -24.11
C THR A 501 19.92 -0.01 -24.36
N SER A 502 19.03 0.33 -23.43
CA SER A 502 17.59 0.07 -23.59
C SER A 502 16.99 0.88 -24.73
N LEU A 503 17.35 2.17 -24.82
CA LEU A 503 16.91 3.06 -25.90
C LEU A 503 17.40 2.57 -27.27
N ALA A 504 18.68 2.24 -27.39
CA ALA A 504 19.27 1.71 -28.62
C ALA A 504 18.61 0.37 -29.03
N ARG A 505 18.34 -0.52 -28.06
CA ARG A 505 17.59 -1.77 -28.32
C ARG A 505 16.17 -1.48 -28.80
N SER A 506 15.44 -0.54 -28.21
CA SER A 506 14.09 -0.18 -28.68
C SER A 506 14.12 0.46 -30.08
N MET A 507 15.11 1.31 -30.39
CA MET A 507 15.31 1.87 -31.73
C MET A 507 15.47 0.76 -32.78
N VAL A 508 16.25 -0.28 -32.45
CA VAL A 508 16.55 -1.38 -33.38
C VAL A 508 15.42 -2.41 -33.44
N MET A 509 14.94 -2.89 -32.30
CA MET A 509 14.05 -4.06 -32.21
C MET A 509 12.55 -3.72 -32.25
N GLU A 510 12.16 -2.50 -31.86
CA GLU A 510 10.75 -2.12 -31.71
C GLU A 510 10.32 -1.05 -32.71
N TRP A 511 11.17 -0.03 -32.94
CA TRP A 511 10.83 1.13 -33.76
C TRP A 511 11.29 1.03 -35.21
N GLY A 512 12.06 -0.01 -35.56
CA GLY A 512 12.52 -0.25 -36.93
C GLY A 512 13.44 0.87 -37.46
N MET A 513 14.29 1.43 -36.59
CA MET A 513 15.22 2.53 -36.90
C MET A 513 16.62 2.08 -37.33
N SER A 514 16.82 0.78 -37.60
CA SER A 514 18.04 0.25 -38.21
C SER A 514 17.83 0.02 -39.70
N GLU A 515 18.75 0.51 -40.53
CA GLU A 515 18.71 0.30 -41.98
C GLU A 515 19.01 -1.16 -42.36
N LYS A 516 19.87 -1.85 -41.60
CA LYS A 516 20.25 -3.24 -41.89
C LYS A 516 19.16 -4.24 -41.57
N LEU A 517 18.45 -4.02 -40.46
CA LEU A 517 17.34 -4.88 -40.01
C LEU A 517 16.00 -4.46 -40.64
N GLY A 518 15.91 -3.22 -41.12
CA GLY A 518 14.71 -2.69 -41.73
C GLY A 518 13.61 -2.40 -40.72
N ARG A 519 12.38 -2.22 -41.23
CA ARG A 519 11.22 -1.78 -40.45
C ARG A 519 10.41 -2.97 -39.93
N VAL A 520 11.08 -3.87 -39.21
CA VAL A 520 10.49 -5.09 -38.64
C VAL A 520 10.57 -5.02 -37.12
N ARG A 521 9.50 -5.47 -36.44
CA ARG A 521 9.48 -5.60 -34.98
C ARG A 521 10.01 -6.98 -34.60
N TYR A 522 11.14 -7.02 -33.90
CA TYR A 522 11.82 -8.24 -33.45
C TYR A 522 11.44 -8.67 -32.03
N LYS A 523 10.80 -7.78 -31.27
CA LYS A 523 10.34 -8.09 -29.90
C LYS A 523 8.96 -8.76 -29.94
N SER A 524 8.90 -10.03 -29.52
CA SER A 524 7.66 -10.75 -29.23
C SER A 524 6.89 -10.06 -28.09
N ASN A 525 5.57 -10.19 -28.03
CA ASN A 525 4.78 -9.62 -26.94
C ASN A 525 5.15 -10.29 -25.60
N ASP A 526 6.00 -9.65 -24.81
CA ASP A 526 6.41 -10.05 -23.45
C ASP A 526 5.27 -9.98 -22.40
N GLN A 527 4.01 -9.84 -22.82
CA GLN A 527 2.88 -9.69 -21.91
C GLN A 527 2.23 -10.99 -21.45
N GLU A 528 2.65 -12.15 -21.96
CA GLU A 528 2.26 -13.43 -21.35
C GLU A 528 3.22 -13.77 -20.20
N VAL A 529 3.07 -13.08 -19.08
CA VAL A 529 3.65 -13.49 -17.79
C VAL A 529 2.86 -14.70 -17.28
N PHE A 530 3.11 -15.86 -17.88
CA PHE A 530 2.63 -17.13 -17.37
C PHE A 530 3.45 -17.49 -16.12
N LEU A 531 2.79 -17.47 -14.96
CA LEU A 531 3.35 -17.91 -13.69
C LEU A 531 3.73 -19.40 -13.78
N GLY A 532 5.02 -19.71 -13.93
CA GLY A 532 5.53 -21.06 -13.66
C GLY A 532 6.74 -21.53 -14.46
N HIS A 533 7.12 -20.87 -15.55
CA HIS A 533 8.32 -21.26 -16.31
C HIS A 533 9.08 -20.04 -16.82
N SER A 534 9.91 -19.46 -15.95
CA SER A 534 10.98 -18.55 -16.35
C SER A 534 12.18 -19.32 -16.92
N VAL A 535 11.93 -20.26 -17.84
CA VAL A 535 12.98 -21.06 -18.48
C VAL A 535 12.62 -21.21 -19.95
N THR A 536 13.31 -20.41 -20.77
CA THR A 536 13.28 -20.41 -22.25
C THR A 536 12.05 -19.74 -22.88
N GLN A 537 12.01 -18.40 -22.85
CA GLN A 537 11.43 -17.69 -24.00
C GLN A 537 12.29 -18.05 -25.22
N SER A 538 11.77 -18.91 -26.10
CA SER A 538 12.36 -19.10 -27.42
C SER A 538 12.24 -17.76 -28.15
N GLN A 539 13.31 -16.99 -28.22
CA GLN A 539 13.41 -15.92 -29.21
C GLN A 539 13.20 -16.60 -30.57
N HIS A 540 12.12 -16.25 -31.27
CA HIS A 540 11.90 -16.65 -32.66
C HIS A 540 12.86 -15.87 -33.58
N MET A 541 14.15 -15.93 -33.29
CA MET A 541 15.19 -15.14 -33.94
C MET A 541 16.41 -16.01 -34.16
N SER A 542 16.96 -15.98 -35.37
CA SER A 542 18.21 -16.67 -35.67
C SER A 542 19.39 -16.00 -34.95
N ASP A 543 20.41 -16.78 -34.61
CA ASP A 543 21.65 -16.28 -34.00
C ASP A 543 22.30 -15.19 -34.86
N ASP A 544 22.20 -15.31 -36.19
CA ASP A 544 22.69 -14.29 -37.12
C ASP A 544 21.97 -12.95 -36.97
N THR A 545 20.66 -12.98 -36.78
CA THR A 545 19.85 -11.77 -36.56
C THR A 545 20.14 -11.17 -35.19
N ALA A 546 20.29 -12.02 -34.16
CA ALA A 546 20.66 -11.59 -32.80
C ALA A 546 22.01 -10.87 -32.81
N ARG A 547 23.02 -11.46 -33.47
CA ARG A 547 24.34 -10.86 -33.66
C ARG A 547 24.28 -9.53 -34.41
N LEU A 548 23.45 -9.44 -35.45
CA LEU A 548 23.27 -8.20 -36.20
C LEU A 548 22.62 -7.09 -35.35
N ILE A 549 21.63 -7.43 -34.52
CA ILE A 549 21.03 -6.51 -33.56
C ILE A 549 22.07 -5.99 -32.58
N ASP A 550 22.87 -6.87 -31.98
CA ASP A 550 23.88 -6.46 -31.00
C ASP A 550 24.95 -5.56 -31.65
N GLN A 551 25.31 -5.79 -32.91
CA GLN A 551 26.21 -4.90 -33.68
C GLN A 551 25.59 -3.53 -33.94
N GLU A 552 24.32 -3.46 -34.34
CA GLU A 552 23.63 -2.19 -34.59
C GLU A 552 23.43 -1.39 -33.29
N VAL A 553 23.11 -2.07 -32.19
CA VAL A 553 23.01 -1.46 -30.85
C VAL A 553 24.36 -0.89 -30.42
N ARG A 554 25.45 -1.67 -30.57
CA ARG A 554 26.80 -1.20 -30.25
C ARG A 554 27.17 0.03 -31.09
N LYS A 555 26.89 0.01 -32.39
CA LYS A 555 27.17 1.15 -33.28
C LYS A 555 26.45 2.43 -32.82
N LEU A 556 25.16 2.34 -32.49
CA LEU A 556 24.40 3.50 -31.99
C LEU A 556 24.98 4.07 -30.68
N ILE A 557 25.49 3.19 -29.81
CA ILE A 557 26.17 3.59 -28.57
C ILE A 557 27.48 4.31 -28.88
N GLU A 558 28.34 3.72 -29.72
CA GLU A 558 29.63 4.30 -30.11
C GLU A 558 29.45 5.66 -30.82
N ASP A 559 28.44 5.80 -31.68
CA ASP A 559 28.09 7.06 -32.33
C ASP A 559 27.64 8.12 -31.30
N GLY A 560 26.89 7.71 -30.27
CA GLY A 560 26.48 8.56 -29.16
C GLY A 560 27.65 9.03 -28.30
N GLU A 561 28.56 8.12 -27.94
CA GLU A 561 29.81 8.42 -27.21
C GLU A 561 30.70 9.39 -27.98
N ALA A 562 30.92 9.13 -29.28
CA ALA A 562 31.73 10.00 -30.13
C ALA A 562 31.15 11.42 -30.22
N SER A 563 29.83 11.53 -30.37
CA SER A 563 29.13 12.82 -30.40
C SER A 563 29.25 13.56 -29.06
N ALA A 564 29.12 12.84 -27.93
CA ALA A 564 29.26 13.43 -26.60
C ALA A 564 30.68 13.97 -26.38
N ARG A 565 31.69 13.19 -26.77
CA ARG A 565 33.10 13.59 -26.71
C ARG A 565 33.37 14.85 -27.52
N ASP A 566 32.90 14.90 -28.76
CA ASP A 566 33.10 16.06 -29.65
C ASP A 566 32.51 17.35 -29.06
N ILE A 567 31.32 17.28 -28.46
CA ILE A 567 30.68 18.42 -27.81
C ILE A 567 31.47 18.86 -26.58
N LEU A 568 31.91 17.93 -25.74
CA LEU A 568 32.69 18.24 -24.54
C LEU A 568 34.06 18.84 -24.86
N THR A 569 34.70 18.40 -25.95
CA THR A 569 35.97 18.98 -26.40
C THR A 569 35.78 20.33 -27.07
N THR A 570 34.70 20.52 -27.83
CA THR A 570 34.39 21.78 -28.52
C THR A 570 33.98 22.90 -27.55
N TYR A 571 33.19 22.56 -26.52
CA TYR A 571 32.68 23.53 -25.53
C TYR A 571 33.35 23.36 -24.16
N ASN A 572 34.66 23.08 -24.17
CA ASN A 572 35.42 22.74 -22.97
C ASN A 572 35.34 23.84 -21.89
N ASP A 573 35.53 25.10 -22.28
CA ASP A 573 35.51 26.25 -21.36
C ASP A 573 34.15 26.38 -20.65
N GLN A 574 33.05 26.24 -21.41
CA GLN A 574 31.70 26.31 -20.85
C GLN A 574 31.39 25.11 -19.95
N TRP A 575 31.84 23.92 -20.32
CA TRP A 575 31.71 22.71 -19.50
C TRP A 575 32.47 22.85 -18.17
N GLU A 576 33.70 23.35 -18.19
CA GLU A 576 34.46 23.61 -16.97
C GLU A 576 33.80 24.66 -16.09
N ALA A 577 33.26 25.73 -16.68
CA ALA A 577 32.52 26.75 -15.94
C ALA A 577 31.28 26.18 -15.23
N ILE A 578 30.50 25.32 -15.90
CA ILE A 578 29.35 24.63 -15.27
C ILE A 578 29.82 23.75 -14.11
N ALA A 579 30.88 22.96 -14.31
CA ALA A 579 31.39 22.06 -13.27
C ALA A 579 31.88 22.82 -12.03
N GLN A 580 32.57 23.95 -12.22
CA GLN A 580 33.00 24.82 -11.12
C GLN A 580 31.81 25.45 -10.39
N ALA A 581 30.82 25.95 -11.13
CA ALA A 581 29.61 26.49 -10.52
C ALA A 581 28.82 25.41 -9.75
N LEU A 582 28.76 24.16 -10.23
CA LEU A 582 28.15 23.06 -9.48
C LEU A 582 28.91 22.74 -8.19
N LEU A 583 30.24 22.84 -8.17
CA LEU A 583 31.03 22.65 -6.96
C LEU A 583 30.76 23.72 -5.90
N GLU A 584 30.56 24.97 -6.32
CA GLU A 584 30.32 26.12 -5.45
C GLU A 584 28.86 26.17 -4.95
N TYR A 585 27.89 25.99 -5.85
CA TYR A 585 26.48 26.22 -5.58
C TYR A 585 25.67 24.94 -5.33
N GLU A 586 26.23 23.77 -5.62
CA GLU A 586 25.67 22.41 -5.50
C GLU A 586 24.43 22.11 -6.37
N THR A 587 23.68 23.15 -6.75
CA THR A 587 22.48 23.09 -7.59
C THR A 587 22.42 24.33 -8.45
N LEU A 588 22.18 24.16 -9.74
CA LEU A 588 22.01 25.25 -10.70
C LEU A 588 20.67 25.07 -11.43
N THR A 589 19.92 26.15 -11.54
CA THR A 589 18.68 26.22 -12.33
C THR A 589 18.99 26.35 -13.82
N GLY A 590 18.02 26.02 -14.68
CA GLY A 590 18.17 26.12 -16.13
C GLY A 590 18.47 27.54 -16.61
N ASP A 591 17.94 28.56 -15.92
CA ASP A 591 18.22 29.96 -16.21
C ASP A 591 19.65 30.35 -15.81
N GLU A 592 20.14 29.90 -14.66
CA GLU A 592 21.54 30.08 -14.23
C GLU A 592 22.52 29.37 -15.17
N LEU A 593 22.19 28.14 -15.60
CA LEU A 593 22.99 27.37 -16.55
C LEU A 593 23.07 28.07 -17.91
N ARG A 594 21.97 28.66 -18.40
CA ARG A 594 21.97 29.48 -19.62
C ARG A 594 22.76 30.77 -19.42
N ALA A 595 22.65 31.43 -18.27
CA ALA A 595 23.40 32.64 -17.96
C ALA A 595 24.91 32.40 -17.87
N LEU A 596 25.33 31.23 -17.37
CA LEU A 596 26.73 30.79 -17.35
C LEU A 596 27.32 30.65 -18.75
N MET A 597 26.51 30.30 -19.75
CA MET A 597 26.96 30.27 -21.16
C MET A 597 27.33 31.66 -21.68
N ASP A 598 26.73 32.72 -21.12
CA ASP A 598 27.03 34.11 -21.42
C ASP A 598 28.11 34.70 -20.48
N GLY A 599 28.76 33.87 -19.65
CA GLY A 599 29.79 34.28 -18.70
C GLY A 599 29.25 34.99 -17.45
N LYS A 600 27.95 34.92 -17.17
CA LYS A 600 27.34 35.52 -15.97
C LYS A 600 27.30 34.50 -14.84
N GLN A 601 27.81 34.89 -13.67
CA GLN A 601 27.77 34.06 -12.47
C GLN A 601 26.35 34.02 -11.85
N PRO A 602 25.94 32.90 -11.24
CA PRO A 602 24.68 32.80 -10.51
C PRO A 602 24.61 33.84 -9.37
N MET A 603 23.53 34.62 -9.31
CA MET A 603 23.28 35.52 -8.17
C MET A 603 22.39 34.82 -7.15
N ARG A 604 22.96 34.37 -6.03
CA ARG A 604 22.18 34.02 -4.85
C ARG A 604 22.15 35.22 -3.89
N PRO A 605 21.00 35.56 -3.27
CA PRO A 605 20.99 36.48 -2.15
C PRO A 605 21.93 35.92 -1.08
N ASP A 606 22.92 36.71 -0.69
CA ASP A 606 23.87 36.35 0.35
C ASP A 606 23.10 36.04 1.64
N ASP A 607 23.23 34.81 2.15
CA ASP A 607 22.68 34.41 3.47
C ASP A 607 23.52 35.03 4.63
N SER A 608 24.46 35.92 4.30
CA SER A 608 25.34 36.62 5.22
C SER A 608 24.90 38.08 5.47
N GLY A 609 23.68 38.28 5.98
CA GLY A 609 23.27 39.56 6.55
C GLY A 609 21.78 39.64 6.88
N PRO A 610 21.36 40.41 7.91
CA PRO A 610 19.95 40.60 8.20
C PRO A 610 19.32 41.40 7.05
N THR A 611 18.69 40.69 6.12
CA THR A 611 17.87 41.30 5.08
C THR A 611 16.68 41.94 5.78
N THR A 612 16.71 43.28 5.84
CA THR A 612 15.51 44.07 6.12
C THR A 612 14.47 43.66 5.08
N PRO A 613 13.28 43.16 5.48
CA PRO A 613 12.28 42.77 4.52
C PRO A 613 11.87 44.03 3.75
N LYS A 614 12.07 44.02 2.42
CA LYS A 614 11.37 44.96 1.55
C LYS A 614 9.88 44.76 1.79
N ALA A 615 9.25 45.77 2.37
CA ALA A 615 7.84 45.77 2.69
C ALA A 615 7.02 45.59 1.40
N THR A 616 6.55 44.37 1.14
CA THR A 616 5.37 44.17 0.32
C THR A 616 4.18 44.55 1.19
N GLY A 617 3.46 45.59 0.77
CA GLY A 617 2.34 46.16 1.49
C GLY A 617 1.21 45.16 1.65
N VAL A 618 1.18 44.48 2.80
CA VAL A 618 -0.02 43.85 3.33
C VAL A 618 -0.68 44.88 4.25
N PRO A 619 -1.96 45.24 4.06
CA PRO A 619 -2.62 46.16 4.97
C PRO A 619 -2.75 45.48 6.33
N THR A 620 -2.06 46.04 7.33
CA THR A 620 -2.16 45.61 8.73
C THR A 620 -3.60 45.81 9.19
N ALA A 621 -4.30 44.72 9.51
CA ALA A 621 -5.60 44.77 10.16
C ALA A 621 -5.53 45.65 11.41
N GLY A 622 -6.41 46.66 11.47
CA GLY A 622 -6.43 47.70 12.49
C GLY A 622 -6.42 47.14 13.90
N ARG A 623 -5.41 47.52 14.67
CA ARG A 623 -5.27 47.24 16.10
C ARG A 623 -6.39 47.99 16.83
N ALA A 624 -7.22 47.26 17.57
CA ALA A 624 -8.27 47.81 18.42
C ALA A 624 -7.71 48.92 19.33
N GLY A 625 -8.21 50.14 19.13
CA GLY A 625 -7.83 51.33 19.89
C GLY A 625 -8.32 51.25 21.33
N LYS A 626 -7.38 51.34 22.27
CA LYS A 626 -7.64 51.59 23.70
C LYS A 626 -8.37 52.92 23.87
N LYS A 627 -9.46 52.89 24.64
CA LYS A 627 -10.24 54.02 25.15
C LYS A 627 -9.36 55.11 25.78
N ARG A 628 -9.67 56.37 25.50
CA ARG A 628 -9.45 57.52 26.40
C ARG A 628 -10.80 58.13 26.79
N PRO A 629 -10.93 58.72 27.98
CA PRO A 629 -12.18 59.24 28.51
C PRO A 629 -12.37 60.72 28.16
N ASP A 630 -13.59 61.22 28.46
CA ASP A 630 -14.02 62.61 28.61
C ASP A 630 -14.97 63.17 27.53
N ALA A 631 -16.29 63.01 27.80
CA ALA A 631 -17.32 63.99 27.45
C ALA A 631 -18.48 63.92 28.48
N PRO A 632 -19.17 65.03 28.81
CA PRO A 632 -20.19 65.11 29.87
C PRO A 632 -21.55 64.53 29.45
N PRO A 633 -22.48 64.26 30.39
CA PRO A 633 -23.68 63.48 30.13
C PRO A 633 -24.80 64.30 29.48
N GLU A 634 -25.51 63.70 28.51
CA GLU A 634 -26.81 64.20 28.07
C GLU A 634 -27.94 63.76 29.02
N PRO A 635 -29.03 64.56 29.16
CA PRO A 635 -30.13 64.27 30.06
C PRO A 635 -31.15 63.30 29.44
N GLY A 636 -31.78 62.52 30.31
CA GLY A 636 -32.52 61.31 29.96
C GLY A 636 -33.88 61.49 29.29
N MET A 637 -34.45 60.35 28.90
CA MET A 637 -35.89 60.12 28.92
C MET A 637 -36.18 58.63 29.13
N GLU A 638 -37.18 58.39 29.99
CA GLU A 638 -37.59 57.14 30.63
C GLU A 638 -38.16 56.07 29.68
N PRO A 639 -38.23 54.79 30.12
CA PRO A 639 -38.83 53.70 29.37
C PRO A 639 -40.35 53.66 29.56
N GLN A 640 -41.10 53.34 28.49
CA GLN A 640 -42.49 52.90 28.61
C GLN A 640 -42.58 51.36 28.60
N PRO A 641 -43.58 50.79 29.30
CA PRO A 641 -43.50 49.44 29.84
C PRO A 641 -44.12 48.36 28.93
N GLU A 642 -43.82 47.13 29.32
CA GLU A 642 -44.21 45.87 28.70
C GLU A 642 -45.73 45.69 28.53
N SER A 643 -46.10 45.00 27.45
CA SER A 643 -47.25 44.10 27.34
C SER A 643 -46.92 42.98 26.37
#